data_AF-A0A2N9EED7-F1
#
_entry.id   AF-A0A2N9EED7-F1
#
_cell.length_a   1.000
_cell.length_b   1.000
_cell.length_c   1.000
_cell.angle_alpha   90.00
_cell.angle_beta   90.00
_cell.angle_gamma   90.00
#
_symmetry.space_group_name_H-M   'P 1'
#
loop_
_entity.id
_entity.type
_entity.pdbx_description
1 polymer ?
#
loop_
_entity_poly.entity_id
_entity_poly.type
_entity_poly.pdbx_seq_one_letter_code
_entity_poly.pdbx_strand_id
1 'polypeptide(L)'
;MSLPLPPPPPIFRPPLPTPIHNHLYPTFQPSITTPSSLPPTNWPYTSFPQYQPTYVPGQPVLKNPLTQSTSSLPPPYISPSLPYIPPSQTKPKPIHYPKSEVRGPSFRIDSKLFSLGFDGGRFDPYHVMERRGKFQGSLWLGLRGLRWALEEMGKLKDLASSQAGHFQFMRDGYRTLELSCLSNRGGRFVELVEYHGGAQRGNLRIPEGRRGVGWVKFESELRRYFLTKGVLADSLCCHIGDLPLSYLGMPLGASFKAVTVWNPILEKLDRRLSGWQKLYLSKGGRLTLLKSTLSSLPTYFMSLFTIPISVVRRIEKLQRNFLWGGMGDEFKYHLVGWDTVCTPKEAGGLGVRSLFWTNKALLGKWLWRFGLEDQHLWRRVIVAKYGADLGGWCTLPITGPHGCGLWKGIMSGWEDYFQQVEFVVGQGNRIRFWKDKWCGGTSLMVLFPNLFTCSSNREATIANVLTSPDSRGVREWNVTFVRDFNDWEVDLVAEFFHFLHSHKVPTADTTLAPDGLRWKICKDGVFTSRSFYSALINRRGVSFPWKSIWRVKAPPRVAFFIWTVAWGRILTCDNLMQRGYTMVGWCCMCRCDGETVEHLLLHCSAAQRLWNFVFASFRVHWVLPRKVVDLLFGWYNWFGKNHSHIWNLIPMCLMWTVWRERNLRIFEDMSSSPDQLLGNFVTSLFDWSRSWGFTTDTTVTEFAASWHSASFQVNSM
;
A
#
# COMPACT_ATOMS: atom_id res chain seq x y z
N MET A 1 -25.36 20.92 -57.82
CA MET A 1 -25.67 19.48 -57.92
C MET A 1 -25.03 18.79 -56.73
N SER A 2 -25.86 18.23 -55.85
CA SER A 2 -25.50 17.77 -54.51
C SER A 2 -24.97 16.34 -54.56
N LEU A 3 -23.83 16.08 -53.92
CA LEU A 3 -23.25 14.74 -53.74
C LEU A 3 -24.05 13.92 -52.71
N PRO A 4 -24.12 12.59 -52.84
CA PRO A 4 -24.96 11.73 -52.00
C PRO A 4 -24.35 11.51 -50.60
N LEU A 5 -25.23 11.32 -49.61
CA LEU A 5 -24.89 11.04 -48.20
C LEU A 5 -24.27 9.64 -48.03
N PRO A 6 -23.36 9.46 -47.05
CA PRO A 6 -22.75 8.16 -46.76
C PRO A 6 -23.74 7.19 -46.07
N PRO A 7 -23.51 5.86 -46.19
CA PRO A 7 -24.40 4.85 -45.63
C PRO A 7 -24.32 4.77 -44.08
N PRO A 8 -25.37 4.27 -43.42
CA PRO A 8 -25.41 4.14 -41.96
C PRO A 8 -24.46 3.04 -41.45
N PRO A 9 -23.97 3.16 -40.20
CA PRO A 9 -23.08 2.17 -39.59
C PRO A 9 -23.81 0.84 -39.26
N PRO A 10 -23.07 -0.28 -39.15
CA PRO A 10 -23.66 -1.59 -38.93
C PRO A 10 -24.29 -1.74 -37.53
N ILE A 11 -25.46 -2.38 -37.50
CA ILE A 11 -26.21 -2.71 -36.28
C ILE A 11 -25.45 -3.79 -35.50
N PHE A 12 -24.87 -3.43 -34.34
CA PHE A 12 -24.37 -4.40 -33.37
C PHE A 12 -25.56 -5.11 -32.70
N ARG A 13 -25.81 -6.38 -33.04
CA ARG A 13 -26.65 -7.26 -32.22
C ARG A 13 -25.87 -7.67 -30.96
N PRO A 14 -26.46 -7.59 -29.75
CA PRO A 14 -25.85 -8.20 -28.57
C PRO A 14 -25.87 -9.73 -28.70
N PRO A 15 -24.86 -10.44 -28.18
CA PRO A 15 -24.90 -11.90 -28.15
C PRO A 15 -25.99 -12.39 -27.18
N LEU A 16 -26.70 -13.46 -27.58
CA LEU A 16 -27.66 -14.18 -26.74
C LEU A 16 -26.99 -14.66 -25.43
N PRO A 17 -27.73 -14.73 -24.31
CA PRO A 17 -27.17 -15.16 -23.03
C PRO A 17 -26.81 -16.65 -23.09
N THR A 18 -25.52 -16.97 -22.95
CA THR A 18 -25.06 -18.33 -22.68
C THR A 18 -25.40 -18.72 -21.22
N PRO A 19 -25.77 -19.98 -20.97
CA PRO A 19 -26.14 -20.44 -19.64
C PRO A 19 -24.92 -20.45 -18.70
N ILE A 20 -25.18 -20.13 -17.43
CA ILE A 20 -24.19 -20.01 -16.36
C ILE A 20 -23.63 -21.40 -16.03
N HIS A 21 -22.41 -21.70 -16.50
CA HIS A 21 -21.58 -22.75 -15.90
C HIS A 21 -20.74 -22.14 -14.77
N ASN A 22 -20.91 -22.70 -13.56
CA ASN A 22 -20.06 -22.44 -12.40
C ASN A 22 -18.61 -22.84 -12.73
N HIS A 23 -17.74 -21.87 -13.02
CA HIS A 23 -16.30 -22.10 -13.06
C HIS A 23 -15.65 -21.76 -11.72
N LEU A 24 -15.31 -22.84 -11.02
CA LEU A 24 -14.34 -22.92 -9.94
C LEU A 24 -13.02 -22.28 -10.38
N TYR A 25 -12.45 -21.40 -9.55
CA TYR A 25 -11.06 -20.97 -9.69
C TYR A 25 -10.12 -22.14 -9.32
N PRO A 26 -8.97 -22.29 -9.99
CA PRO A 26 -8.07 -23.42 -9.79
C PRO A 26 -7.41 -23.36 -8.40
N THR A 27 -7.70 -24.38 -7.60
CA THR A 27 -6.93 -24.78 -6.42
C THR A 27 -5.54 -25.24 -6.86
N PHE A 28 -4.50 -24.48 -6.48
CA PHE A 28 -3.14 -25.02 -6.43
C PHE A 28 -3.03 -25.91 -5.18
N GLN A 29 -3.10 -27.23 -5.37
CA GLN A 29 -2.62 -28.22 -4.40
C GLN A 29 -1.14 -28.50 -4.66
N PRO A 30 -0.28 -28.57 -3.64
CA PRO A 30 1.08 -29.07 -3.80
C PRO A 30 1.06 -30.60 -3.73
N SER A 31 1.25 -31.26 -4.88
CA SER A 31 1.53 -32.70 -4.94
C SER A 31 3.00 -32.94 -4.59
N ILE A 32 3.23 -33.77 -3.57
CA ILE A 32 4.54 -34.32 -3.22
C ILE A 32 4.82 -35.47 -4.18
N THR A 33 5.89 -35.38 -4.97
CA THR A 33 6.54 -36.55 -5.59
C THR A 33 8.04 -36.32 -5.75
N THR A 34 8.81 -37.22 -5.15
CA THR A 34 10.28 -37.39 -5.25
C THR A 34 10.71 -37.99 -6.60
N PRO A 35 12.02 -37.96 -6.94
CA PRO A 35 12.49 -37.80 -8.32
C PRO A 35 12.76 -39.13 -9.04
N SER A 36 12.53 -39.17 -10.35
CA SER A 36 13.05 -40.20 -11.24
C SER A 36 13.56 -39.61 -12.56
N SER A 37 14.72 -40.13 -12.95
CA SER A 37 15.62 -39.77 -14.04
C SER A 37 15.17 -40.17 -15.46
N LEU A 38 15.79 -39.51 -16.46
CA LEU A 38 16.00 -39.83 -17.91
C LEU A 38 15.30 -38.85 -18.90
N PRO A 39 15.75 -38.71 -20.18
CA PRO A 39 17.07 -38.26 -20.70
C PRO A 39 16.87 -37.11 -21.75
N PRO A 40 17.90 -36.57 -22.46
CA PRO A 40 17.78 -35.32 -23.21
C PRO A 40 17.16 -35.54 -24.60
N THR A 41 16.28 -34.63 -25.03
CA THR A 41 15.79 -34.59 -26.42
C THR A 41 15.87 -33.17 -26.99
N ASN A 42 16.51 -33.10 -28.15
CA ASN A 42 16.82 -31.93 -28.96
C ASN A 42 15.56 -31.17 -29.41
N TRP A 43 15.63 -29.84 -29.42
CA TRP A 43 14.74 -28.97 -30.21
C TRP A 43 15.55 -28.31 -31.34
N PRO A 44 15.05 -28.31 -32.60
CA PRO A 44 15.80 -27.80 -33.73
C PRO A 44 15.76 -26.27 -33.82
N TYR A 45 16.87 -25.73 -34.34
CA TYR A 45 17.02 -24.35 -34.77
C TYR A 45 16.06 -24.02 -35.93
N THR A 46 15.34 -22.91 -35.81
CA THR A 46 14.88 -22.13 -36.97
C THR A 46 14.98 -20.62 -36.69
N SER A 47 15.46 -19.96 -37.73
CA SER A 47 15.95 -18.59 -37.90
C SER A 47 14.96 -17.45 -37.61
N PHE A 48 15.45 -16.37 -37.00
CA PHE A 48 14.82 -15.04 -36.98
C PHE A 48 15.23 -14.22 -38.22
N PRO A 49 14.31 -13.48 -38.88
CA PRO A 49 14.68 -12.52 -39.92
C PRO A 49 15.31 -11.25 -39.33
N GLN A 50 16.44 -10.84 -39.90
CA GLN A 50 17.06 -9.53 -39.68
C GLN A 50 16.25 -8.44 -40.39
N TYR A 51 15.99 -7.32 -39.72
CA TYR A 51 15.62 -6.06 -40.36
C TYR A 51 16.60 -4.97 -39.93
N GLN A 52 17.29 -4.39 -40.92
CA GLN A 52 18.23 -3.28 -40.80
C GLN A 52 17.51 -1.94 -40.63
N PRO A 53 18.10 -0.96 -39.91
CA PRO A 53 17.61 0.40 -39.85
C PRO A 53 18.12 1.23 -41.05
N THR A 54 17.22 1.92 -41.75
CA THR A 54 17.54 2.92 -42.78
C THR A 54 17.72 4.31 -42.16
N TYR A 55 18.76 5.01 -42.62
CA TYR A 55 19.17 6.36 -42.24
C TYR A 55 19.09 7.28 -43.45
N VAL A 56 18.50 8.48 -43.34
CA VAL A 56 18.71 9.62 -44.27
C VAL A 56 18.59 10.96 -43.50
N PRO A 57 19.38 12.02 -43.82
CA PRO A 57 19.78 13.10 -42.91
C PRO A 57 19.23 14.52 -43.23
N GLY A 58 19.53 15.51 -42.36
CA GLY A 58 19.67 16.94 -42.73
C GLY A 58 18.77 17.96 -41.99
N GLN A 59 19.39 18.96 -41.33
CA GLN A 59 18.77 20.09 -40.59
C GLN A 59 18.13 21.16 -41.53
N PRO A 60 17.42 22.20 -41.01
CA PRO A 60 18.11 23.39 -40.48
C PRO A 60 17.50 24.01 -39.20
N VAL A 61 18.37 24.69 -38.45
CA VAL A 61 18.09 25.62 -37.35
C VAL A 61 17.63 26.96 -37.91
N LEU A 62 16.62 27.60 -37.32
CA LEU A 62 16.45 29.06 -37.41
C LEU A 62 15.88 29.68 -36.12
N LYS A 63 16.45 30.84 -35.80
CA LYS A 63 16.27 31.73 -34.64
C LYS A 63 14.92 32.49 -34.67
N ASN A 64 14.51 33.05 -33.52
CA ASN A 64 14.12 34.47 -33.30
C ASN A 64 13.24 34.63 -32.02
N PRO A 65 12.97 35.84 -31.50
CA PRO A 65 13.90 36.85 -30.99
C PRO A 65 13.45 37.43 -29.61
N LEU A 66 14.30 38.23 -28.98
CA LEU A 66 13.95 39.13 -27.86
C LEU A 66 13.64 40.54 -28.41
N THR A 67 12.60 41.22 -27.89
CA THR A 67 12.66 42.67 -27.54
C THR A 67 11.43 43.18 -26.75
N GLN A 68 11.77 43.72 -25.57
CA GLN A 68 11.22 44.76 -24.68
C GLN A 68 9.87 45.46 -24.95
N SER A 69 9.11 45.68 -23.86
CA SER A 69 8.63 47.03 -23.47
C SER A 69 8.22 47.09 -21.97
N THR A 70 8.44 48.27 -21.39
CA THR A 70 8.38 48.69 -19.98
C THR A 70 6.98 49.09 -19.49
N SER A 71 6.66 48.88 -18.20
CA SER A 71 6.00 49.90 -17.34
C SER A 71 5.92 49.48 -15.86
N SER A 72 5.92 50.51 -15.02
CA SER A 72 6.13 50.68 -13.57
C SER A 72 4.95 50.36 -12.65
N LEU A 73 5.23 50.00 -11.37
CA LEU A 73 4.71 50.56 -10.08
C LEU A 73 4.90 49.54 -8.90
N PRO A 74 4.77 49.92 -7.60
CA PRO A 74 5.74 50.56 -6.69
C PRO A 74 6.21 49.62 -5.52
N PRO A 75 7.15 50.03 -4.64
CA PRO A 75 7.75 49.13 -3.64
C PRO A 75 7.03 49.18 -2.27
N PRO A 76 7.05 48.10 -1.47
CA PRO A 76 6.72 48.18 -0.05
C PRO A 76 7.98 48.19 0.84
N TYR A 77 8.08 49.27 1.61
CA TYR A 77 8.53 49.40 3.01
C TYR A 77 9.77 48.62 3.50
N ILE A 78 10.85 49.39 3.73
CA ILE A 78 11.97 49.05 4.59
C ILE A 78 11.62 49.45 6.04
N SER A 79 11.93 48.58 7.00
CA SER A 79 12.05 48.93 8.43
C SER A 79 13.38 48.38 8.97
N PRO A 80 14.00 49.08 9.94
CA PRO A 80 15.45 49.14 10.08
C PRO A 80 16.07 47.96 10.84
N SER A 81 17.28 47.60 10.40
CA SER A 81 18.20 46.64 11.01
C SER A 81 18.75 47.13 12.36
N LEU A 82 18.61 46.30 13.40
CA LEU A 82 19.40 46.39 14.64
C LEU A 82 20.79 45.74 14.43
N PRO A 83 21.84 46.25 15.13
CA PRO A 83 23.23 45.91 14.84
C PRO A 83 23.62 44.49 15.26
N TYR A 84 24.37 43.84 14.39
CA TYR A 84 24.98 42.52 14.57
C TYR A 84 26.12 42.57 15.59
N ILE A 85 25.99 41.84 16.69
CA ILE A 85 27.06 41.53 17.63
C ILE A 85 27.63 40.15 17.26
N PRO A 86 28.92 40.02 16.89
CA PRO A 86 29.50 38.73 16.54
C PRO A 86 29.73 37.87 17.79
N PRO A 87 29.26 36.61 17.85
CA PRO A 87 29.65 35.68 18.91
C PRO A 87 31.07 35.16 18.69
N SER A 88 31.83 35.15 19.78
CA SER A 88 33.17 34.60 19.96
C SER A 88 33.40 33.25 19.28
N GLN A 89 34.46 33.14 18.48
CA GLN A 89 34.94 31.89 17.92
C GLN A 89 35.61 31.02 18.99
N THR A 90 34.85 30.09 19.57
CA THR A 90 35.42 28.82 20.05
C THR A 90 34.73 27.68 19.31
N LYS A 91 35.35 27.22 18.22
CA LYS A 91 34.92 26.01 17.51
C LYS A 91 35.10 24.82 18.46
N PRO A 92 34.05 24.02 18.74
CA PRO A 92 34.24 22.71 19.34
C PRO A 92 35.03 21.85 18.35
N LYS A 93 36.06 21.15 18.85
CA LYS A 93 36.79 20.14 18.06
C LYS A 93 35.79 19.12 17.49
N PRO A 94 35.87 18.73 16.21
CA PRO A 94 35.05 17.66 15.67
C PRO A 94 35.40 16.36 16.40
N ILE A 95 34.42 15.76 17.09
CA ILE A 95 34.53 14.40 17.59
C ILE A 95 34.50 13.48 16.37
N HIS A 96 35.67 12.97 15.96
CA HIS A 96 35.79 11.95 14.95
C HIS A 96 35.32 10.61 15.53
N TYR A 97 34.09 10.19 15.21
CA TYR A 97 33.68 8.81 15.38
C TYR A 97 34.27 7.96 14.23
N PRO A 98 34.90 6.81 14.50
CA PRO A 98 35.45 5.96 13.45
C PRO A 98 34.30 5.35 12.62
N LYS A 99 34.32 5.58 11.30
CA LYS A 99 33.41 4.95 10.34
C LYS A 99 33.67 3.43 10.33
N SER A 100 32.62 2.62 10.47
CA SER A 100 32.73 1.17 10.56
C SER A 100 33.09 0.56 9.20
N GLU A 101 34.38 0.34 8.98
CA GLU A 101 34.86 -0.61 7.98
C GLU A 101 34.21 -1.98 8.24
N VAL A 102 33.63 -2.62 7.21
CA VAL A 102 33.16 -4.00 7.35
C VAL A 102 34.40 -4.89 7.39
N ARG A 103 34.81 -5.29 8.60
CA ARG A 103 35.89 -6.26 8.79
C ARG A 103 35.45 -7.61 8.22
N GLY A 104 36.17 -8.04 7.21
CA GLY A 104 36.06 -9.33 6.57
C GLY A 104 36.87 -10.41 7.28
N PRO A 105 37.03 -11.57 6.64
CA PRO A 105 37.78 -12.70 7.20
C PRO A 105 39.25 -12.33 7.41
N SER A 106 39.85 -12.95 8.42
CA SER A 106 41.28 -12.90 8.68
C SER A 106 41.92 -14.25 8.46
N PHE A 107 43.12 -14.28 7.89
CA PHE A 107 43.86 -15.51 7.64
C PHE A 107 45.34 -15.33 7.97
N ARG A 108 46.02 -16.43 8.28
CA ARG A 108 47.46 -16.42 8.59
C ARG A 108 48.31 -16.97 7.46
N ILE A 109 49.44 -16.31 7.24
CA ILE A 109 50.58 -16.80 6.47
C ILE A 109 51.79 -16.68 7.40
N ASP A 110 52.38 -17.82 7.73
CA ASP A 110 53.41 -17.95 8.76
C ASP A 110 53.00 -17.25 10.07
N SER A 111 53.83 -16.33 10.57
CA SER A 111 53.58 -15.57 11.80
C SER A 111 52.76 -14.28 11.60
N LYS A 112 52.29 -13.99 10.38
CA LYS A 112 51.55 -12.78 10.04
C LYS A 112 50.05 -13.05 9.93
N LEU A 113 49.25 -12.16 10.49
CA LEU A 113 47.79 -12.16 10.35
C LEU A 113 47.39 -11.10 9.32
N PHE A 114 46.69 -11.53 8.28
CA PHE A 114 46.08 -10.65 7.30
C PHE A 114 44.58 -10.52 7.58
N SER A 115 44.05 -9.31 7.51
CA SER A 115 42.62 -9.03 7.65
C SER A 115 42.14 -8.26 6.43
N LEU A 116 41.04 -8.72 5.83
CA LEU A 116 40.45 -8.10 4.66
C LEU A 116 39.30 -7.19 5.10
N GLY A 117 39.13 -6.06 4.42
CA GLY A 117 38.08 -5.11 4.72
C GLY A 117 37.51 -4.49 3.45
N PHE A 118 36.23 -4.15 3.49
CA PHE A 118 35.55 -3.48 2.38
C PHE A 118 34.86 -2.21 2.88
N ASP A 119 35.17 -1.07 2.28
CA ASP A 119 34.50 0.22 2.53
C ASP A 119 33.77 0.67 1.26
N GLY A 120 32.44 0.49 1.23
CA GLY A 120 31.58 0.73 0.07
C GLY A 120 31.36 2.20 -0.30
N GLY A 121 32.26 3.11 0.07
CA GLY A 121 32.12 4.56 -0.12
C GLY A 121 33.39 5.32 -0.50
N ARG A 122 34.50 4.65 -0.83
CA ARG A 122 35.77 5.29 -1.27
C ARG A 122 36.14 4.94 -2.71
N PHE A 123 37.03 5.74 -3.30
CA PHE A 123 37.63 5.47 -4.62
C PHE A 123 38.42 4.14 -4.63
N ASP A 124 38.99 3.75 -3.48
CA ASP A 124 39.70 2.49 -3.26
C ASP A 124 39.00 1.72 -2.15
N PRO A 125 38.06 0.81 -2.48
CA PRO A 125 37.20 0.18 -1.48
C PRO A 125 37.81 -1.09 -0.87
N TYR A 126 38.92 -1.60 -1.41
CA TYR A 126 39.53 -2.87 -1.00
C TYR A 126 40.67 -2.62 -0.01
N HIS A 127 40.48 -3.00 1.25
CA HIS A 127 41.47 -2.80 2.30
C HIS A 127 42.10 -4.12 2.72
N VAL A 128 43.43 -4.16 2.75
CA VAL A 128 44.18 -5.29 3.30
C VAL A 128 45.07 -4.78 4.42
N MET A 129 44.90 -5.39 5.60
CA MET A 129 45.71 -5.11 6.78
C MET A 129 46.62 -6.29 7.08
N GLU A 130 47.87 -6.00 7.38
CA GLU A 130 48.84 -6.95 7.89
C GLU A 130 49.12 -6.64 9.37
N ARG A 131 49.19 -7.67 10.22
CA ARG A 131 49.62 -7.53 11.61
C ARG A 131 50.61 -8.61 12.01
N ARG A 132 51.71 -8.20 12.65
CA ARG A 132 52.71 -9.07 13.28
C ARG A 132 53.24 -8.42 14.56
N GLY A 133 52.75 -8.87 15.73
CA GLY A 133 53.10 -8.25 17.01
C GLY A 133 52.66 -6.77 17.05
N LYS A 134 53.63 -5.85 17.20
CA LYS A 134 53.43 -4.39 17.15
C LYS A 134 53.48 -3.80 15.73
N PHE A 135 53.94 -4.56 14.73
CA PHE A 135 53.99 -4.10 13.35
C PHE A 135 52.61 -4.22 12.69
N GLN A 136 52.17 -3.15 12.03
CA GLN A 136 50.92 -3.10 11.29
C GLN A 136 51.15 -2.45 9.92
N GLY A 137 50.87 -3.21 8.86
CA GLY A 137 50.81 -2.74 7.48
C GLY A 137 49.35 -2.55 7.05
N SER A 138 49.11 -1.62 6.14
CA SER A 138 47.79 -1.33 5.61
C SER A 138 47.93 -0.81 4.18
N LEU A 139 47.07 -1.31 3.30
CA LEU A 139 47.03 -0.91 1.90
C LEU A 139 45.59 -0.88 1.41
N TRP A 140 45.24 0.24 0.77
CA TRP A 140 43.97 0.44 0.11
C TRP A 140 44.17 0.32 -1.40
N LEU A 141 43.33 -0.47 -2.05
CA LEU A 141 43.42 -0.74 -3.48
C LEU A 141 42.10 -0.41 -4.17
N GLY A 142 42.17 0.19 -5.36
CA GLY A 142 41.09 0.22 -6.33
C GLY A 142 40.98 -1.11 -7.08
N LEU A 143 39.89 -1.31 -7.85
CA LEU A 143 39.68 -2.58 -8.58
C LEU A 143 40.80 -2.88 -9.59
N ARG A 144 41.31 -1.85 -10.27
CA ARG A 144 42.43 -1.98 -11.21
C ARG A 144 43.72 -2.38 -10.50
N GLY A 145 44.05 -1.71 -9.39
CA GLY A 145 45.21 -2.04 -8.56
C GLY A 145 45.16 -3.44 -7.96
N LEU A 146 43.99 -3.86 -7.50
CA LEU A 146 43.77 -5.21 -6.97
C LEU A 146 43.97 -6.29 -8.04
N ARG A 147 43.40 -6.11 -9.24
CA ARG A 147 43.58 -7.07 -10.36
C ARG A 147 45.04 -7.16 -10.79
N TRP A 148 45.69 -6.01 -10.97
CA TRP A 148 47.10 -5.94 -11.32
C TRP A 148 47.98 -6.65 -10.29
N ALA A 149 47.81 -6.36 -8.99
CA ALA A 149 48.60 -6.99 -7.93
C ALA A 149 48.43 -8.52 -7.92
N LEU A 150 47.21 -9.03 -8.15
CA LEU A 150 46.94 -10.47 -8.22
C LEU A 150 47.52 -11.13 -9.47
N GLU A 151 47.53 -10.45 -10.61
CA GLU A 151 48.15 -10.93 -11.85
C GLU A 151 49.67 -11.00 -11.72
N GLU A 152 50.33 -9.94 -11.22
CA GLU A 152 51.78 -9.94 -10.99
C GLU A 152 52.19 -10.94 -9.91
N MET A 153 51.43 -11.07 -8.82
CA MET A 153 51.68 -12.14 -7.84
C MET A 153 51.54 -13.55 -8.45
N GLY A 154 50.64 -13.73 -9.42
CA GLY A 154 50.47 -14.98 -10.14
C GLY A 154 51.72 -15.40 -10.92
N LYS A 155 52.42 -14.43 -11.53
CA LYS A 155 53.66 -14.65 -12.30
C LYS A 155 54.84 -15.08 -11.43
N LEU A 156 54.81 -14.79 -10.12
CA LEU A 156 55.86 -15.19 -9.19
C LEU A 156 55.91 -16.71 -8.93
N LYS A 157 54.87 -17.46 -9.31
CA LYS A 157 54.81 -18.93 -9.15
C LYS A 157 55.82 -19.66 -10.04
N ASP A 158 56.15 -19.07 -11.19
CA ASP A 158 57.03 -19.66 -12.20
C ASP A 158 58.49 -19.18 -12.05
N LEU A 159 58.77 -18.32 -11.07
CA LEU A 159 60.10 -17.76 -10.83
C LEU A 159 60.95 -18.73 -9.99
N ALA A 160 62.05 -19.21 -10.56
CA ALA A 160 62.99 -20.13 -9.90
C ALA A 160 63.43 -19.60 -8.52
N SER A 161 63.62 -20.52 -7.57
CA SER A 161 63.86 -20.25 -6.14
C SER A 161 65.07 -19.36 -5.82
N SER A 162 65.93 -19.04 -6.81
CA SER A 162 67.20 -18.32 -6.64
C SER A 162 67.21 -16.88 -7.20
N GLN A 163 66.18 -16.41 -7.90
CA GLN A 163 66.12 -15.02 -8.38
C GLN A 163 65.35 -14.12 -7.40
N ALA A 164 66.08 -13.30 -6.64
CA ALA A 164 65.52 -12.11 -6.00
C ALA A 164 65.72 -10.92 -6.97
N GLY A 165 64.67 -10.13 -7.20
CA GLY A 165 64.75 -8.97 -8.12
C GLY A 165 63.58 -8.77 -9.08
N HIS A 166 62.40 -9.31 -8.80
CA HIS A 166 61.20 -9.00 -9.60
C HIS A 166 60.57 -7.70 -9.09
N PHE A 167 60.67 -6.63 -9.87
CA PHE A 167 60.08 -5.33 -9.57
C PHE A 167 59.09 -4.96 -10.67
N GLN A 168 57.85 -4.70 -10.29
CA GLN A 168 56.80 -4.27 -11.21
C GLN A 168 56.12 -3.04 -10.67
N PHE A 169 55.79 -2.13 -11.58
CA PHE A 169 55.16 -0.86 -11.26
C PHE A 169 53.88 -0.71 -12.08
N MET A 170 52.83 -0.23 -11.44
CA MET A 170 51.62 0.21 -12.11
C MET A 170 51.28 1.62 -11.69
N ARG A 171 50.94 2.44 -12.69
CA ARG A 171 50.55 3.83 -12.49
C ARG A 171 49.07 3.99 -12.81
N ASP A 172 48.31 4.51 -11.83
CA ASP A 172 46.91 4.90 -12.01
C ASP A 172 46.78 6.39 -11.61
N GLY A 173 46.93 7.27 -12.61
CA GLY A 173 46.95 8.73 -12.41
C GLY A 173 48.13 9.21 -11.55
N TYR A 174 47.81 9.81 -10.39
CA TYR A 174 48.78 10.31 -9.40
C TYR A 174 49.30 9.24 -8.42
N ARG A 175 48.91 7.97 -8.63
CA ARG A 175 49.28 6.84 -7.78
C ARG A 175 50.24 5.93 -8.51
N THR A 176 51.20 5.39 -7.76
CA THR A 176 52.05 4.31 -8.23
C THR A 176 52.00 3.16 -7.23
N LEU A 177 51.60 1.99 -7.71
CA LEU A 177 51.75 0.74 -6.97
C LEU A 177 53.05 0.08 -7.41
N GLU A 178 53.85 -0.33 -6.44
CA GLU A 178 55.08 -1.09 -6.62
C GLU A 178 54.90 -2.47 -6.00
N LEU A 179 55.21 -3.51 -6.77
CA LEU A 179 55.31 -4.88 -6.30
C LEU A 179 56.74 -5.36 -6.45
N SER A 180 57.36 -5.74 -5.34
CA SER A 180 58.78 -6.05 -5.24
C SER A 180 58.99 -7.39 -4.56
N CYS A 181 59.54 -8.37 -5.27
CA CYS A 181 59.90 -9.67 -4.71
C CYS A 181 61.34 -9.63 -4.16
N LEU A 182 61.43 -9.68 -2.84
CA LEU A 182 62.66 -9.49 -2.07
C LEU A 182 62.97 -10.73 -1.22
N SER A 183 64.20 -10.81 -0.73
CA SER A 183 64.62 -11.88 0.19
C SER A 183 65.42 -11.32 1.36
N ASN A 184 65.26 -11.91 2.54
CA ASN A 184 66.05 -11.59 3.73
C ASN A 184 66.35 -12.86 4.53
N ARG A 185 66.95 -12.72 5.73
CA ARG A 185 67.26 -13.84 6.64
C ARG A 185 66.04 -14.72 6.98
N GLY A 186 64.82 -14.21 6.83
CA GLY A 186 63.56 -14.91 7.07
C GLY A 186 62.92 -15.54 5.83
N GLY A 187 63.60 -15.55 4.67
CA GLY A 187 63.10 -16.11 3.41
C GLY A 187 62.66 -15.04 2.40
N ARG A 188 62.02 -15.48 1.31
CA ARG A 188 61.47 -14.57 0.28
C ARG A 188 60.12 -14.00 0.72
N PHE A 189 59.85 -12.78 0.29
CA PHE A 189 58.58 -12.10 0.52
C PHE A 189 58.29 -11.12 -0.61
N VAL A 190 57.01 -10.84 -0.83
CA VAL A 190 56.54 -9.78 -1.71
C VAL A 190 56.26 -8.55 -0.87
N GLU A 191 56.84 -7.42 -1.24
CA GLU A 191 56.47 -6.12 -0.72
C GLU A 191 55.57 -5.42 -1.75
N LEU A 192 54.39 -4.97 -1.31
CA LEU A 192 53.45 -4.21 -2.12
C LEU A 192 53.29 -2.83 -1.49
N VAL A 193 53.65 -1.78 -2.22
CA VAL A 193 53.74 -0.40 -1.71
C VAL A 193 52.91 0.53 -2.58
N GLU A 194 52.17 1.44 -1.95
CA GLU A 194 51.49 2.55 -2.63
C GLU A 194 52.23 3.87 -2.40
N TYR A 195 52.46 4.60 -3.49
CA TYR A 195 52.98 5.96 -3.47
C TYR A 195 51.95 6.96 -4.04
N HIS A 196 51.85 8.13 -3.40
CA HIS A 196 51.16 9.32 -3.92
C HIS A 196 52.11 10.49 -4.02
N GLY A 197 52.35 11.00 -5.23
CA GLY A 197 53.21 12.17 -5.42
C GLY A 197 54.63 11.98 -4.85
N GLY A 198 55.15 10.75 -4.88
CA GLY A 198 56.48 10.39 -4.35
C GLY A 198 56.52 10.01 -2.87
N ALA A 199 55.45 10.22 -2.09
CA ALA A 199 55.39 9.79 -0.69
C ALA A 199 54.72 8.42 -0.56
N GLN A 200 55.33 7.52 0.23
CA GLN A 200 54.76 6.21 0.57
C GLN A 200 53.53 6.37 1.49
N ARG A 201 52.44 5.70 1.13
CA ARG A 201 51.11 5.88 1.76
C ARG A 201 50.55 4.62 2.38
N GLY A 202 50.93 3.46 1.86
CA GLY A 202 50.58 2.16 2.40
C GLY A 202 51.59 1.11 1.99
N ASN A 203 51.73 0.06 2.80
CA ASN A 203 52.55 -1.09 2.45
C ASN A 203 52.06 -2.39 3.08
N LEU A 204 52.38 -3.49 2.39
CA LEU A 204 52.21 -4.85 2.86
C LEU A 204 53.44 -5.68 2.53
N ARG A 205 53.78 -6.63 3.39
CA ARG A 205 54.84 -7.60 3.20
C ARG A 205 54.28 -9.01 3.33
N ILE A 206 54.15 -9.72 2.23
CA ILE A 206 53.56 -11.05 2.14
C ILE A 206 54.68 -12.11 2.06
N PRO A 207 54.87 -12.94 3.10
CA PRO A 207 55.86 -14.02 3.07
C PRO A 207 55.50 -15.08 2.03
N GLU A 208 56.51 -15.68 1.41
CA GLU A 208 56.32 -16.80 0.49
C GLU A 208 55.65 -18.02 1.15
N GLY A 209 55.94 -18.24 2.44
CA GLY A 209 55.61 -19.48 3.12
C GLY A 209 56.43 -20.67 2.60
N ARG A 210 56.13 -21.89 3.08
CA ARG A 210 56.82 -23.10 2.60
C ARG A 210 56.46 -23.35 1.13
N ARG A 211 57.46 -23.32 0.24
CA ARG A 211 57.33 -23.62 -1.21
C ARG A 211 56.22 -22.80 -1.91
N GLY A 212 56.10 -21.50 -1.63
CA GLY A 212 55.13 -20.62 -2.30
C GLY A 212 53.68 -20.71 -1.81
N VAL A 213 53.37 -21.59 -0.85
CA VAL A 213 51.99 -21.80 -0.35
C VAL A 213 51.41 -20.52 0.27
N GLY A 214 52.24 -19.66 0.87
CA GLY A 214 51.81 -18.38 1.44
C GLY A 214 51.26 -17.43 0.38
N TRP A 215 51.95 -17.28 -0.76
CA TRP A 215 51.50 -16.44 -1.87
C TRP A 215 50.22 -16.99 -2.51
N VAL A 216 50.14 -18.29 -2.74
CA VAL A 216 48.93 -18.95 -3.29
C VAL A 216 47.72 -18.73 -2.38
N LYS A 217 47.92 -18.86 -1.06
CA LYS A 217 46.86 -18.63 -0.07
C LYS A 217 46.43 -17.16 -0.04
N PHE A 218 47.37 -16.23 -0.09
CA PHE A 218 47.06 -14.80 -0.15
C PHE A 218 46.21 -14.47 -1.37
N GLU A 219 46.65 -14.91 -2.55
CA GLU A 219 45.94 -14.69 -3.81
C GLU A 219 44.51 -15.28 -3.77
N SER A 220 44.38 -16.53 -3.30
CA SER A 220 43.10 -17.22 -3.18
C SER A 220 42.11 -16.47 -2.28
N GLU A 221 42.55 -16.01 -1.11
CA GLU A 221 41.70 -15.30 -0.16
C GLU A 221 41.25 -13.92 -0.69
N LEU A 222 42.15 -13.19 -1.35
CA LEU A 222 41.83 -11.90 -1.98
C LEU A 222 40.83 -12.08 -3.12
N ARG A 223 41.04 -13.07 -4.01
CA ARG A 223 40.10 -13.39 -5.10
C ARG A 223 38.72 -13.78 -4.57
N ARG A 224 38.69 -14.66 -3.56
CA ARG A 224 37.46 -15.15 -2.93
C ARG A 224 36.65 -14.01 -2.31
N TYR A 225 37.30 -13.12 -1.57
CA TYR A 225 36.62 -12.08 -0.82
C TYR A 225 36.28 -10.83 -1.66
N PHE A 226 37.17 -10.36 -2.52
CA PHE A 226 37.01 -9.08 -3.22
C PHE A 226 36.50 -9.19 -4.66
N LEU A 227 36.88 -10.24 -5.39
CA LEU A 227 36.60 -10.37 -6.82
C LEU A 227 35.41 -11.28 -7.13
N THR A 228 34.71 -11.79 -6.11
CA THR A 228 33.57 -12.68 -6.27
C THR A 228 32.53 -12.12 -7.24
N LYS A 229 32.20 -10.82 -7.20
CA LYS A 229 31.22 -10.24 -8.14
C LYS A 229 31.67 -10.27 -9.60
N GLY A 230 32.91 -9.88 -9.88
CA GLY A 230 33.44 -9.84 -11.26
C GLY A 230 33.68 -11.24 -11.81
N VAL A 231 34.30 -12.11 -11.01
CA VAL A 231 34.54 -13.51 -11.39
C VAL A 231 33.22 -14.26 -11.61
N LEU A 232 32.19 -14.04 -10.78
CA LEU A 232 30.88 -14.66 -10.98
C LEU A 232 30.19 -14.12 -12.24
N ALA A 233 30.28 -12.82 -12.51
CA ALA A 233 29.72 -12.20 -13.72
C ALA A 233 30.39 -12.77 -14.98
N ASP A 234 31.73 -12.83 -15.00
CA ASP A 234 32.50 -13.40 -16.10
C ASP A 234 32.21 -14.91 -16.27
N SER A 235 32.12 -15.66 -15.16
CA SER A 235 31.82 -17.12 -15.17
C SER A 235 30.39 -17.45 -15.58
N LEU A 236 29.43 -16.55 -15.30
CA LEU A 236 28.03 -16.67 -15.71
C LEU A 236 27.76 -15.97 -17.05
N CYS A 237 28.79 -15.43 -17.71
CA CYS A 237 28.69 -14.63 -18.94
C CYS A 237 27.65 -13.49 -18.83
N CYS A 238 27.57 -12.84 -17.68
CA CYS A 238 26.62 -11.77 -17.37
C CYS A 238 27.32 -10.42 -17.21
N HIS A 239 26.66 -9.33 -17.62
CA HIS A 239 27.13 -7.97 -17.32
C HIS A 239 26.79 -7.55 -15.88
N ILE A 240 27.67 -6.78 -15.25
CA ILE A 240 27.39 -6.17 -13.94
C ILE A 240 26.42 -5.00 -14.16
N GLY A 241 25.21 -5.13 -13.65
CA GLY A 241 24.20 -4.06 -13.66
C GLY A 241 24.28 -3.14 -12.45
N ASP A 242 23.79 -1.91 -12.61
CA ASP A 242 23.71 -0.90 -11.55
C ASP A 242 22.30 -0.79 -10.97
N LEU A 243 22.23 -0.36 -9.70
CA LEU A 243 20.97 -0.01 -9.05
C LEU A 243 20.76 1.52 -9.10
N PRO A 244 19.51 2.00 -9.25
CA PRO A 244 18.27 1.21 -9.27
C PRO A 244 17.91 0.64 -10.65
N LEU A 245 17.39 -0.59 -10.68
CA LEU A 245 16.92 -1.25 -11.91
C LEU A 245 15.42 -1.59 -11.84
N SER A 246 14.74 -1.67 -12.97
CA SER A 246 13.31 -2.04 -13.01
C SER A 246 13.15 -3.55 -13.10
N TYR A 247 12.43 -4.15 -12.15
CA TYR A 247 12.07 -5.57 -12.16
C TYR A 247 10.57 -5.72 -11.96
N LEU A 248 9.91 -6.40 -12.91
CA LEU A 248 8.44 -6.55 -12.93
C LEU A 248 7.68 -5.21 -12.78
N GLY A 249 8.30 -4.12 -13.25
CA GLY A 249 7.73 -2.77 -13.16
C GLY A 249 7.92 -2.07 -11.81
N MET A 250 8.69 -2.62 -10.87
CA MET A 250 9.13 -1.95 -9.63
C MET A 250 10.62 -1.60 -9.68
N PRO A 251 11.04 -0.44 -9.13
CA PRO A 251 12.46 -0.13 -9.02
C PRO A 251 13.10 -0.88 -7.84
N LEU A 252 14.04 -1.76 -8.13
CA LEU A 252 14.92 -2.40 -7.16
C LEU A 252 16.06 -1.45 -6.80
N GLY A 253 16.45 -1.41 -5.52
CA GLY A 253 17.55 -0.58 -5.04
C GLY A 253 17.23 0.92 -4.94
N ALA A 254 16.03 1.35 -5.31
CA ALA A 254 15.59 2.73 -5.07
C ALA A 254 15.40 3.01 -3.58
N SER A 255 15.61 4.27 -3.19
CA SER A 255 15.32 4.71 -1.82
C SER A 255 13.85 4.48 -1.48
N PHE A 256 13.58 3.78 -0.38
CA PHE A 256 12.22 3.37 0.03
C PHE A 256 11.25 4.53 0.27
N LYS A 257 11.75 5.75 0.47
CA LYS A 257 10.95 6.99 0.65
C LYS A 257 10.88 7.85 -0.61
N ALA A 258 11.59 7.48 -1.68
CA ALA A 258 11.66 8.31 -2.86
C ALA A 258 10.28 8.41 -3.53
N VAL A 259 9.80 9.65 -3.67
CA VAL A 259 8.54 9.95 -4.36
C VAL A 259 8.62 9.50 -5.83
N THR A 260 9.81 9.54 -6.43
CA THR A 260 10.07 9.15 -7.82
C THR A 260 9.71 7.70 -8.11
N VAL A 261 9.72 6.81 -7.11
CA VAL A 261 9.25 5.41 -7.24
C VAL A 261 7.80 5.36 -7.72
N TRP A 262 6.99 6.36 -7.41
CA TRP A 262 5.56 6.39 -7.75
C TRP A 262 5.26 7.06 -9.10
N ASN A 263 6.24 7.69 -9.75
CA ASN A 263 6.06 8.36 -11.05
C ASN A 263 5.49 7.43 -12.14
N PRO A 264 5.98 6.18 -12.30
CA PRO A 264 5.42 5.26 -13.29
C PRO A 264 3.94 4.95 -13.07
N ILE A 265 3.47 4.97 -11.81
CA ILE A 265 2.06 4.78 -11.48
C ILE A 265 1.25 6.02 -11.83
N LEU A 266 1.76 7.21 -11.50
CA LEU A 266 1.12 8.48 -11.85
C LEU A 266 0.98 8.64 -13.37
N GLU A 267 2.04 8.36 -14.13
CA GLU A 267 1.99 8.40 -15.59
C GLU A 267 1.00 7.39 -16.17
N LYS A 268 0.89 6.18 -15.59
CA LYS A 268 -0.10 5.18 -16.01
C LYS A 268 -1.53 5.67 -15.73
N LEU A 269 -1.75 6.32 -14.58
CA LEU A 269 -3.04 6.93 -14.25
C LEU A 269 -3.39 8.03 -15.24
N ASP A 270 -2.47 8.95 -15.51
CA ASP A 270 -2.66 10.05 -16.46
C ASP A 270 -2.94 9.51 -17.87
N ARG A 271 -2.16 8.53 -18.35
CA ARG A 271 -2.40 7.88 -19.65
C ARG A 271 -3.80 7.26 -19.76
N ARG A 272 -4.28 6.58 -18.71
CA ARG A 272 -5.64 6.01 -18.68
C ARG A 272 -6.71 7.10 -18.68
N LEU A 273 -6.50 8.16 -17.90
CA LEU A 273 -7.43 9.30 -17.82
C LEU A 273 -7.50 10.08 -19.13
N SER A 274 -6.38 10.27 -19.84
CA SER A 274 -6.36 10.89 -21.16
C SER A 274 -7.05 10.04 -22.22
N GLY A 275 -6.92 8.72 -22.14
CA GLY A 275 -7.60 7.79 -23.06
C GLY A 275 -9.11 7.69 -22.82
N TRP A 276 -9.59 7.97 -21.61
CA TRP A 276 -11.02 8.02 -21.31
C TRP A 276 -11.58 9.40 -21.58
N GLN A 277 -12.26 9.55 -22.71
CA GLN A 277 -13.04 10.75 -22.96
C GLN A 277 -14.13 10.88 -21.88
N LYS A 278 -13.96 11.87 -20.99
CA LYS A 278 -14.96 12.22 -19.95
C LYS A 278 -16.36 12.47 -20.52
N LEU A 279 -16.42 12.76 -21.83
CA LEU A 279 -17.59 13.11 -22.63
C LEU A 279 -18.70 12.04 -22.63
N TYR A 280 -18.36 10.75 -22.65
CA TYR A 280 -19.35 9.68 -22.84
C TYR A 280 -19.73 8.91 -21.59
N LEU A 281 -19.16 9.26 -20.43
CA LEU A 281 -19.32 8.49 -19.20
C LEU A 281 -20.19 9.22 -18.17
N SER A 282 -21.32 8.59 -17.82
CA SER A 282 -22.12 8.99 -16.68
C SER A 282 -21.32 8.91 -15.36
N LYS A 283 -21.75 9.64 -14.32
CA LYS A 283 -21.12 9.55 -12.97
C LYS A 283 -21.05 8.11 -12.46
N GLY A 284 -22.05 7.28 -12.77
CA GLY A 284 -22.04 5.84 -12.47
C GLY A 284 -20.95 5.08 -13.23
N GLY A 285 -20.81 5.31 -14.55
CA GLY A 285 -19.75 4.69 -15.36
C GLY A 285 -18.35 5.09 -14.90
N ARG A 286 -18.16 6.37 -14.56
CA ARG A 286 -16.89 6.87 -14.00
C ARG A 286 -16.56 6.23 -12.66
N LEU A 287 -17.54 6.11 -11.76
CA LEU A 287 -17.35 5.41 -10.49
C LEU A 287 -16.93 3.96 -10.69
N THR A 288 -17.50 3.26 -11.68
CA THR A 288 -17.11 1.88 -12.01
C THR A 288 -15.63 1.81 -12.42
N LEU A 289 -15.20 2.62 -13.40
CA LEU A 289 -13.81 2.65 -13.86
C LEU A 289 -12.81 3.09 -12.77
N LEU A 290 -13.24 4.02 -11.92
CA LEU A 290 -12.45 4.48 -10.79
C LEU A 290 -12.16 3.32 -9.82
N LYS A 291 -13.17 2.50 -9.52
CA LYS A 291 -13.03 1.35 -8.62
C LYS A 291 -12.27 0.19 -9.25
N SER A 292 -12.56 -0.15 -10.50
CA SER A 292 -11.97 -1.31 -11.17
C SER A 292 -10.51 -1.07 -11.56
N THR A 293 -10.20 0.14 -12.01
CA THR A 293 -8.94 0.42 -12.71
C THR A 293 -8.08 1.43 -11.96
N LEU A 294 -8.59 2.63 -11.65
CA LEU A 294 -7.75 3.65 -11.00
C LEU A 294 -7.35 3.26 -9.58
N SER A 295 -8.23 2.58 -8.85
CA SER A 295 -7.96 2.12 -7.48
C SER A 295 -7.05 0.89 -7.43
N SER A 296 -6.96 0.11 -8.51
CA SER A 296 -6.18 -1.13 -8.55
C SER A 296 -4.73 -0.90 -9.01
N LEU A 297 -4.48 0.10 -9.87
CA LEU A 297 -3.15 0.40 -10.41
C LEU A 297 -2.03 0.55 -9.36
N PRO A 298 -2.22 1.26 -8.23
CA PRO A 298 -1.15 1.42 -7.24
C PRO A 298 -0.99 0.20 -6.33
N THR A 299 -1.88 -0.80 -6.38
CA THR A 299 -1.95 -1.92 -5.42
C THR A 299 -0.65 -2.69 -5.33
N TYR A 300 0.00 -2.94 -6.48
CA TYR A 300 1.26 -3.67 -6.50
C TYR A 300 2.35 -2.95 -5.70
N PHE A 301 2.49 -1.64 -5.89
CA PHE A 301 3.44 -0.80 -5.15
C PHE A 301 3.05 -0.66 -3.68
N MET A 302 1.77 -0.42 -3.39
CA MET A 302 1.24 -0.33 -2.04
C MET A 302 1.32 -1.64 -1.26
N SER A 303 1.52 -2.78 -1.93
CA SER A 303 1.70 -4.06 -1.24
C SER A 303 3.04 -4.18 -0.53
N LEU A 304 4.03 -3.34 -0.90
CA LEU A 304 5.39 -3.41 -0.38
C LEU A 304 5.84 -2.07 0.22
N PHE A 305 5.61 -0.97 -0.49
CA PHE A 305 6.06 0.36 -0.10
C PHE A 305 5.01 1.10 0.73
N THR A 306 5.45 1.78 1.78
CA THR A 306 4.64 2.80 2.45
C THR A 306 4.45 3.98 1.51
N ILE A 307 3.20 4.29 1.15
CA ILE A 307 2.92 5.37 0.22
C ILE A 307 3.08 6.73 0.91
N PRO A 308 3.89 7.67 0.36
CA PRO A 308 3.98 9.02 0.89
C PRO A 308 2.64 9.75 0.79
N ILE A 309 2.29 10.53 1.81
CA ILE A 309 1.01 11.29 1.86
C ILE A 309 0.89 12.25 0.67
N SER A 310 1.99 12.84 0.19
CA SER A 310 2.00 13.69 -1.01
C SER A 310 1.56 12.92 -2.26
N VAL A 311 1.98 11.66 -2.41
CA VAL A 311 1.56 10.79 -3.53
C VAL A 311 0.10 10.40 -3.38
N VAL A 312 -0.36 10.04 -2.17
CA VAL A 312 -1.78 9.78 -1.88
C VAL A 312 -2.64 10.95 -2.33
N ARG A 313 -2.31 12.17 -1.87
CA ARG A 313 -3.05 13.39 -2.22
C ARG A 313 -3.07 13.65 -3.72
N ARG A 314 -1.97 13.37 -4.43
CA ARG A 314 -1.88 13.53 -5.88
C ARG A 314 -2.79 12.53 -6.61
N ILE A 315 -2.75 11.24 -6.25
CA ILE A 315 -3.61 10.22 -6.87
C ILE A 315 -5.08 10.47 -6.54
N GLU A 316 -5.41 10.78 -5.29
CA GLU A 316 -6.79 11.09 -4.89
C GLU A 316 -7.31 12.38 -5.53
N LYS A 317 -6.45 13.36 -5.83
CA LYS A 317 -6.82 14.53 -6.64
C LYS A 317 -7.24 14.10 -8.05
N LEU A 318 -6.47 13.23 -8.72
CA LEU A 318 -6.82 12.70 -10.04
C LEU A 318 -8.14 11.91 -10.00
N GLN A 319 -8.32 11.04 -9.01
CA GLN A 319 -9.55 10.25 -8.83
C GLN A 319 -10.78 11.14 -8.58
N ARG A 320 -10.65 12.18 -7.74
CA ARG A 320 -11.71 13.17 -7.48
C ARG A 320 -12.08 13.94 -8.73
N ASN A 321 -11.09 14.49 -9.42
CA ASN A 321 -11.28 15.27 -10.63
C ASN A 321 -11.93 14.41 -11.74
N PHE A 322 -11.61 13.11 -11.80
CA PHE A 322 -12.25 12.19 -12.73
C PHE A 322 -13.72 11.94 -12.37
N LEU A 323 -14.02 11.64 -11.10
CA LEU A 323 -15.39 11.36 -10.65
C LEU A 323 -16.31 12.56 -10.85
N TRP A 324 -15.86 13.76 -10.49
CA TRP A 324 -16.66 14.98 -10.44
C TRP A 324 -16.54 15.88 -11.68
N GLY A 325 -15.49 15.70 -12.51
CA GLY A 325 -15.19 16.59 -13.63
C GLY A 325 -16.30 16.71 -14.67
N GLY A 326 -16.25 17.74 -15.52
CA GLY A 326 -17.26 18.04 -16.53
C GLY A 326 -16.87 17.69 -17.97
N MET A 327 -17.72 18.13 -18.90
CA MET A 327 -17.36 18.36 -20.30
C MET A 327 -16.55 19.66 -20.37
N GLY A 328 -15.47 19.68 -21.16
CA GLY A 328 -14.58 20.84 -21.30
C GLY A 328 -13.70 21.14 -20.07
N ASP A 329 -13.05 22.31 -20.09
CA ASP A 329 -12.27 22.85 -18.97
C ASP A 329 -13.13 23.57 -17.91
N GLU A 330 -14.46 23.42 -17.99
CA GLU A 330 -15.35 23.98 -16.99
C GLU A 330 -15.13 23.37 -15.61
N PHE A 331 -14.99 24.25 -14.63
CA PHE A 331 -14.94 23.87 -13.23
C PHE A 331 -16.23 23.15 -12.81
N LYS A 332 -16.09 21.99 -12.17
CA LYS A 332 -17.21 21.26 -11.54
C LYS A 332 -16.95 21.05 -10.06
N TYR A 333 -18.00 21.26 -9.27
CA TYR A 333 -17.95 21.08 -7.82
C TYR A 333 -17.77 19.62 -7.42
N HIS A 334 -16.85 19.38 -6.50
CA HIS A 334 -16.82 18.16 -5.70
C HIS A 334 -17.94 18.25 -4.65
N LEU A 335 -19.09 17.65 -4.95
CA LEU A 335 -20.31 17.85 -4.15
C LEU A 335 -20.20 17.21 -2.76
N VAL A 336 -19.68 15.99 -2.69
CA VAL A 336 -19.53 15.22 -1.45
C VAL A 336 -18.04 15.05 -1.12
N GLY A 337 -17.70 15.17 0.16
CA GLY A 337 -16.33 15.00 0.66
C GLY A 337 -15.73 13.64 0.30
N TRP A 338 -14.42 13.61 0.04
CA TRP A 338 -13.76 12.39 -0.43
C TRP A 338 -13.74 11.29 0.62
N ASP A 339 -13.56 11.64 1.89
CA ASP A 339 -13.61 10.68 2.99
C ASP A 339 -14.97 9.98 3.03
N THR A 340 -16.08 10.71 2.84
CA THR A 340 -17.42 10.15 2.70
C THR A 340 -17.53 9.25 1.47
N VAL A 341 -17.05 9.70 0.30
CA VAL A 341 -17.01 8.88 -0.93
C VAL A 341 -16.28 7.55 -0.72
N CYS A 342 -15.22 7.56 0.11
CA CYS A 342 -14.42 6.39 0.43
C CYS A 342 -15.05 5.41 1.43
N THR A 343 -16.12 5.80 2.14
CA THR A 343 -16.83 4.89 3.05
C THR A 343 -17.65 3.84 2.28
N PRO A 344 -17.99 2.70 2.92
CA PRO A 344 -18.90 1.71 2.34
C PRO A 344 -20.27 2.30 2.00
N LYS A 345 -21.01 1.67 1.07
CA LYS A 345 -22.34 2.14 0.68
C LYS A 345 -23.30 2.13 1.86
N GLU A 346 -23.14 1.16 2.75
CA GLU A 346 -23.92 0.96 3.96
C GLU A 346 -23.79 2.14 4.94
N ALA A 347 -22.63 2.79 4.96
CA ALA A 347 -22.33 3.97 5.76
C ALA A 347 -22.51 5.29 4.98
N GLY A 348 -23.11 5.22 3.79
CA GLY A 348 -23.41 6.39 2.96
C GLY A 348 -22.31 6.84 2.01
N GLY A 349 -21.25 6.06 1.83
CA GLY A 349 -20.25 6.34 0.79
C GLY A 349 -20.56 5.72 -0.56
N LEU A 350 -19.59 5.83 -1.46
CA LEU A 350 -19.65 5.16 -2.76
C LEU A 350 -18.86 3.86 -2.77
N GLY A 351 -18.10 3.53 -1.71
CA GLY A 351 -17.26 2.34 -1.60
C GLY A 351 -16.00 2.41 -2.44
N VAL A 352 -15.44 3.61 -2.61
CA VAL A 352 -14.10 3.80 -3.20
C VAL A 352 -13.05 3.50 -2.13
N ARG A 353 -12.01 2.72 -2.43
CA ARG A 353 -11.03 2.40 -1.38
C ARG A 353 -10.08 3.57 -1.17
N SER A 354 -10.04 4.09 0.06
CA SER A 354 -8.99 5.05 0.45
C SER A 354 -7.61 4.41 0.31
N LEU A 355 -6.69 5.10 -0.38
CA LEU A 355 -5.34 4.58 -0.65
C LEU A 355 -4.51 4.46 0.63
N PHE A 356 -4.68 5.41 1.55
CA PHE A 356 -4.00 5.40 2.84
C PHE A 356 -4.32 4.13 3.64
N TRP A 357 -5.61 3.86 3.87
CA TRP A 357 -6.05 2.67 4.61
C TRP A 357 -5.76 1.37 3.83
N THR A 358 -5.85 1.40 2.50
CA THR A 358 -5.51 0.25 1.66
C THR A 358 -4.04 -0.10 1.77
N ASN A 359 -3.13 0.88 1.73
CA ASN A 359 -1.71 0.64 1.91
C ASN A 359 -1.43 0.03 3.29
N LYS A 360 -1.97 0.62 4.36
CA LYS A 360 -1.81 0.09 5.72
C LYS A 360 -2.31 -1.36 5.84
N ALA A 361 -3.47 -1.66 5.24
CA ALA A 361 -4.05 -3.00 5.26
C ALA A 361 -3.24 -4.04 4.45
N LEU A 362 -2.64 -3.62 3.33
CA LEU A 362 -1.77 -4.47 2.52
C LEU A 362 -0.44 -4.74 3.23
N LEU A 363 0.16 -3.73 3.85
CA LEU A 363 1.40 -3.88 4.62
C LEU A 363 1.21 -4.78 5.84
N GLY A 364 0.00 -4.79 6.44
CA GLY A 364 -0.37 -5.74 7.49
C GLY A 364 -0.20 -7.21 7.10
N LYS A 365 -0.27 -7.55 5.80
CA LYS A 365 0.01 -8.92 5.32
C LYS A 365 1.44 -9.34 5.63
N TRP A 366 2.40 -8.42 5.56
CA TRP A 366 3.80 -8.73 5.89
C TRP A 366 4.01 -8.94 7.39
N LEU A 367 3.26 -8.22 8.23
CA LEU A 367 3.27 -8.44 9.68
C LEU A 367 2.74 -9.83 10.02
N TRP A 368 1.61 -10.22 9.42
CA TRP A 368 1.07 -11.57 9.55
C TRP A 368 2.05 -12.65 9.09
N ARG A 369 2.63 -12.49 7.90
CA ARG A 369 3.61 -13.44 7.37
C ARG A 369 4.87 -13.51 8.23
N PHE A 370 5.32 -12.41 8.82
CA PHE A 370 6.51 -12.41 9.68
C PHE A 370 6.36 -13.28 10.90
N GLY A 371 5.16 -13.30 11.50
CA GLY A 371 4.86 -14.15 12.65
C GLY A 371 4.82 -15.64 12.34
N LEU A 372 4.46 -16.03 11.11
CA LEU A 372 4.23 -17.43 10.71
C LEU A 372 5.36 -18.06 9.88
N GLU A 373 6.02 -17.28 9.02
CA GLU A 373 6.97 -17.77 8.02
C GLU A 373 8.40 -17.89 8.56
N ASP A 374 8.56 -18.63 9.67
CA ASP A 374 9.76 -18.62 10.49
C ASP A 374 11.05 -18.98 9.73
N GLN A 375 10.94 -19.91 8.79
CA GLN A 375 12.06 -20.47 8.03
C GLN A 375 12.37 -19.75 6.71
N HIS A 376 11.52 -18.80 6.29
CA HIS A 376 11.70 -18.16 4.99
C HIS A 376 12.90 -17.20 4.98
N LEU A 377 13.64 -17.20 3.87
CA LEU A 377 14.86 -16.41 3.70
C LEU A 377 14.64 -14.92 3.99
N TRP A 378 13.55 -14.33 3.49
CA TRP A 378 13.25 -12.91 3.69
C TRP A 378 13.11 -12.58 5.19
N ARG A 379 12.44 -13.43 5.97
CA ARG A 379 12.29 -13.25 7.42
C ARG A 379 13.64 -13.39 8.11
N ARG A 380 14.44 -14.41 7.78
CA ARG A 380 15.78 -14.62 8.33
C ARG A 380 16.69 -13.41 8.11
N VAL A 381 16.62 -12.79 6.93
CA VAL A 381 17.35 -11.55 6.61
C VAL A 381 16.87 -10.37 7.46
N ILE A 382 15.56 -10.22 7.66
CA ILE A 382 14.98 -9.17 8.51
C ILE A 382 15.41 -9.38 9.98
N VAL A 383 15.32 -10.60 10.50
CA VAL A 383 15.75 -10.96 11.87
C VAL A 383 17.25 -10.74 12.04
N ALA A 384 18.09 -11.16 11.09
CA ALA A 384 19.52 -10.92 11.14
C ALA A 384 19.88 -9.42 11.16
N LYS A 385 19.07 -8.59 10.49
CA LYS A 385 19.28 -7.14 10.40
C LYS A 385 18.77 -6.36 11.62
N TYR A 386 17.59 -6.70 12.14
CA TYR A 386 16.90 -5.90 13.17
C TYR A 386 16.76 -6.61 14.53
N GLY A 387 17.10 -7.90 14.60
CA GLY A 387 16.74 -8.75 15.73
C GLY A 387 15.24 -9.09 15.76
N ALA A 388 14.89 -10.06 16.60
CA ALA A 388 13.52 -10.44 16.89
C ALA A 388 13.24 -10.22 18.39
N ASP A 389 12.02 -9.77 18.72
CA ASP A 389 11.57 -9.74 20.10
C ASP A 389 11.36 -11.17 20.64
N LEU A 390 11.21 -11.29 21.95
CA LEU A 390 10.93 -12.57 22.61
C LEU A 390 9.68 -13.21 21.98
N GLY A 391 9.82 -14.47 21.57
CA GLY A 391 8.79 -15.21 20.83
C GLY A 391 8.82 -15.05 19.31
N GLY A 392 9.64 -14.15 18.76
CA GLY A 392 9.86 -14.07 17.31
C GLY A 392 8.66 -13.58 16.49
N TRP A 393 7.66 -12.96 17.13
CA TRP A 393 6.44 -12.45 16.48
C TRP A 393 6.61 -11.08 15.82
N CYS A 394 7.55 -10.29 16.33
CA CYS A 394 7.92 -8.99 15.78
C CYS A 394 9.43 -8.78 15.84
N THR A 395 9.93 -7.81 15.09
CA THR A 395 11.32 -7.35 15.25
C THR A 395 11.47 -6.45 16.47
N LEU A 396 12.70 -6.28 16.95
CA LEU A 396 12.99 -5.28 17.98
C LEU A 396 12.67 -3.85 17.50
N PRO A 397 12.44 -2.88 18.42
CA PRO A 397 12.23 -1.49 18.07
C PRO A 397 13.39 -0.92 17.23
N ILE A 398 13.06 -0.33 16.07
CA ILE A 398 14.05 0.14 15.10
C ILE A 398 14.49 1.57 15.45
N THR A 399 15.45 1.68 16.38
CA THR A 399 15.97 2.94 16.95
C THR A 399 17.14 3.56 16.17
N GLY A 400 17.84 2.80 15.33
CA GLY A 400 19.03 3.28 14.61
C GLY A 400 18.74 4.14 13.37
N PRO A 401 19.62 5.11 13.02
CA PRO A 401 19.54 5.89 11.77
C PRO A 401 19.73 5.03 10.51
N HIS A 402 20.47 3.92 10.61
CA HIS A 402 20.61 2.90 9.56
C HIS A 402 19.37 2.00 9.39
N GLY A 403 18.35 2.16 10.24
CA GLY A 403 17.06 1.47 10.20
C GLY A 403 16.00 2.16 9.32
N CYS A 404 16.38 3.18 8.56
CA CYS A 404 15.53 3.81 7.56
C CYS A 404 15.36 2.86 6.36
N GLY A 405 14.46 1.88 6.47
CA GLY A 405 14.18 0.94 5.40
C GLY A 405 12.70 0.62 5.27
N LEU A 406 12.36 -0.09 4.21
CA LEU A 406 11.01 -0.59 3.91
C LEU A 406 10.33 -1.24 5.13
N TRP A 407 11.07 -2.09 5.85
CA TRP A 407 10.57 -2.80 7.02
C TRP A 407 10.11 -1.88 8.15
N LYS A 408 10.81 -0.76 8.39
CA LYS A 408 10.38 0.24 9.37
C LYS A 408 9.05 0.88 9.00
N GLY A 409 8.79 1.08 7.70
CA GLY A 409 7.50 1.54 7.19
C GLY A 409 6.39 0.52 7.43
N ILE A 410 6.67 -0.78 7.22
CA ILE A 410 5.72 -1.88 7.50
C ILE A 410 5.41 -1.96 9.00
N MET A 411 6.44 -1.92 9.85
CA MET A 411 6.31 -1.99 11.32
C MET A 411 5.55 -0.80 11.92
N SER A 412 5.43 0.33 11.21
CA SER A 412 4.63 1.47 11.70
C SER A 412 3.14 1.16 11.87
N GLY A 413 2.63 0.11 11.22
CA GLY A 413 1.26 -0.37 11.38
C GLY A 413 1.07 -1.45 12.45
N TRP A 414 2.10 -1.73 13.26
CA TRP A 414 2.11 -2.84 14.22
C TRP A 414 0.97 -2.75 15.24
N GLU A 415 0.76 -1.59 15.86
CA GLU A 415 -0.25 -1.43 16.93
C GLU A 415 -1.67 -1.74 16.45
N ASP A 416 -2.09 -1.18 15.30
CA ASP A 416 -3.43 -1.44 14.75
C ASP A 416 -3.61 -2.90 14.33
N TYR A 417 -2.54 -3.54 13.84
CA TYR A 417 -2.54 -4.95 13.49
C TYR A 417 -2.64 -5.83 14.75
N PHE A 418 -1.81 -5.57 15.76
CA PHE A 418 -1.69 -6.36 16.98
C PHE A 418 -2.98 -6.33 17.82
N GLN A 419 -3.78 -5.26 17.71
CA GLN A 419 -5.10 -5.19 18.33
C GLN A 419 -6.07 -6.27 17.82
N GLN A 420 -5.88 -6.77 16.59
CA GLN A 420 -6.77 -7.70 15.91
C GLN A 420 -6.24 -9.15 15.89
N VAL A 421 -5.12 -9.41 16.57
CA VAL A 421 -4.47 -10.72 16.63
C VAL A 421 -4.65 -11.37 17.99
N GLU A 422 -4.94 -12.66 17.98
CA GLU A 422 -4.95 -13.54 19.14
C GLU A 422 -3.89 -14.64 18.93
N PHE A 423 -3.32 -15.13 20.01
CA PHE A 423 -2.32 -16.18 19.99
C PHE A 423 -2.96 -17.55 20.19
N VAL A 424 -2.50 -18.54 19.43
CA VAL A 424 -2.94 -19.94 19.54
C VAL A 424 -1.80 -20.74 20.15
N VAL A 425 -2.04 -21.30 21.33
CA VAL A 425 -1.05 -22.06 22.08
C VAL A 425 -0.86 -23.44 21.45
N GLY A 426 0.38 -23.73 21.04
CA GLY A 426 0.85 -25.07 20.64
C GLY A 426 1.90 -25.54 21.64
N GLN A 427 3.18 -25.42 21.27
CA GLN A 427 4.33 -25.69 22.15
C GLN A 427 4.44 -24.74 23.34
N GLY A 428 3.92 -23.51 23.23
CA GLY A 428 3.96 -22.48 24.27
C GLY A 428 5.33 -21.83 24.45
N ASN A 429 6.30 -22.09 23.58
CA ASN A 429 7.67 -21.57 23.68
C ASN A 429 7.83 -20.15 23.11
N ARG A 430 6.89 -19.68 22.30
CA ARG A 430 6.92 -18.34 21.70
C ARG A 430 5.95 -17.37 22.37
N ILE A 431 4.96 -17.85 23.11
CA ILE A 431 3.90 -17.01 23.67
C ILE A 431 4.24 -16.62 25.11
N ARG A 432 4.30 -15.32 25.39
CA ARG A 432 4.49 -14.77 26.73
C ARG A 432 3.21 -14.90 27.55
N PHE A 433 3.30 -15.58 28.68
CA PHE A 433 2.19 -15.87 29.57
C PHE A 433 1.44 -14.59 30.00
N TRP A 434 2.16 -13.57 30.46
CA TRP A 434 1.54 -12.36 31.00
C TRP A 434 1.12 -11.32 29.95
N LYS A 435 1.91 -11.19 28.86
CA LYS A 435 1.83 -10.04 27.95
C LYS A 435 1.03 -10.29 26.68
N ASP A 436 1.01 -11.54 26.20
CA ASP A 436 0.38 -11.88 24.93
C ASP A 436 -1.10 -12.27 25.12
N LYS A 437 -1.94 -12.06 24.10
CA LYS A 437 -3.39 -12.31 24.14
C LYS A 437 -3.72 -13.75 23.73
N TRP A 438 -3.50 -14.70 24.63
CA TRP A 438 -3.74 -16.13 24.36
C TRP A 438 -4.99 -16.69 25.09
N CYS A 439 -5.45 -16.04 26.15
CA CYS A 439 -6.62 -16.43 26.95
C CYS A 439 -7.74 -15.37 26.93
N GLY A 440 -8.05 -14.83 25.75
CA GLY A 440 -9.14 -13.87 25.55
C GLY A 440 -8.72 -12.60 24.80
N GLY A 441 -9.55 -11.56 24.90
CA GLY A 441 -9.36 -10.29 24.16
C GLY A 441 -8.30 -9.34 24.73
N THR A 442 -7.80 -9.63 25.94
CA THR A 442 -6.85 -8.81 26.71
C THR A 442 -5.77 -9.71 27.32
N SER A 443 -4.60 -9.14 27.60
CA SER A 443 -3.50 -9.87 28.23
C SER A 443 -3.70 -9.99 29.74
N LEU A 444 -3.11 -11.02 30.36
CA LEU A 444 -3.24 -11.27 31.80
C LEU A 444 -2.65 -10.13 32.65
N MET A 445 -1.61 -9.44 32.17
CA MET A 445 -1.05 -8.27 32.88
C MET A 445 -2.04 -7.11 33.01
N VAL A 446 -3.01 -7.01 32.10
CA VAL A 446 -4.06 -5.96 32.14
C VAL A 446 -5.23 -6.40 33.02
N LEU A 447 -5.58 -7.69 32.99
CA LEU A 447 -6.66 -8.24 33.81
C LEU A 447 -6.26 -8.36 35.30
N PHE A 448 -5.02 -8.79 35.57
CA PHE A 448 -4.51 -9.06 36.91
C PHE A 448 -3.18 -8.31 37.17
N PRO A 449 -3.20 -6.96 37.21
CA PRO A 449 -1.99 -6.16 37.33
C PRO A 449 -1.22 -6.43 38.63
N ASN A 450 -1.92 -6.64 39.76
CA ASN A 450 -1.30 -6.93 41.05
C ASN A 450 -0.51 -8.25 41.01
N LEU A 451 -1.09 -9.31 40.43
CA LEU A 451 -0.41 -10.60 40.29
C LEU A 451 0.78 -10.52 39.33
N PHE A 452 0.65 -9.75 38.24
CA PHE A 452 1.77 -9.49 37.34
C PHE A 452 2.94 -8.78 38.03
N THR A 453 2.66 -7.80 38.90
CA THR A 453 3.71 -7.14 39.69
C THR A 453 4.38 -8.09 40.68
N CYS A 454 3.66 -9.08 41.22
CA CYS A 454 4.19 -10.06 42.15
C CYS A 454 4.85 -11.27 41.46
N SER A 455 4.72 -11.43 40.15
CA SER A 455 5.29 -12.56 39.40
C SER A 455 6.81 -12.57 39.43
N SER A 456 7.41 -13.73 39.74
CA SER A 456 8.86 -13.94 39.75
C SER A 456 9.48 -13.86 38.35
N ASN A 457 8.72 -14.24 37.32
CA ASN A 457 9.15 -14.11 35.93
C ASN A 457 8.06 -13.47 35.07
N ARG A 458 8.20 -12.15 34.85
CA ARG A 458 7.25 -11.35 34.05
C ARG A 458 7.37 -11.60 32.53
N GLU A 459 8.47 -12.20 32.07
CA GLU A 459 8.70 -12.59 30.68
C GLU A 459 8.51 -14.10 30.43
N ALA A 460 7.93 -14.83 31.40
CA ALA A 460 7.73 -16.26 31.28
C ALA A 460 6.90 -16.61 30.04
N THR A 461 7.30 -17.65 29.33
CA THR A 461 6.51 -18.25 28.24
C THR A 461 5.51 -19.25 28.81
N ILE A 462 4.48 -19.62 28.06
CA ILE A 462 3.53 -20.64 28.51
C ILE A 462 4.25 -21.97 28.81
N ALA A 463 5.25 -22.34 28.00
CA ALA A 463 6.06 -23.54 28.22
C ALA A 463 6.84 -23.52 29.55
N ASN A 464 7.20 -22.34 30.07
CA ASN A 464 7.90 -22.22 31.35
C ASN A 464 6.98 -22.39 32.56
N VAL A 465 5.69 -22.09 32.39
CA VAL A 465 4.71 -22.00 33.49
C VAL A 465 3.78 -23.22 33.50
N LEU A 466 3.61 -23.90 32.36
CA LEU A 466 2.78 -25.09 32.25
C LEU A 466 3.63 -26.34 32.48
N THR A 467 3.27 -27.15 33.47
CA THR A 467 4.01 -28.38 33.79
C THR A 467 3.89 -29.44 32.67
N SER A 468 4.86 -30.35 32.63
CA SER A 468 4.74 -31.57 31.82
C SER A 468 3.50 -32.36 32.28
N PRO A 469 2.77 -32.99 31.35
CA PRO A 469 1.59 -33.77 31.72
C PRO A 469 1.93 -34.83 32.75
N ASP A 470 1.12 -34.93 33.80
CA ASP A 470 1.21 -35.99 34.80
C ASP A 470 0.85 -37.36 34.18
N SER A 471 0.93 -38.44 34.97
CA SER A 471 0.57 -39.79 34.52
C SER A 471 -0.90 -39.93 34.08
N ARG A 472 -1.75 -38.94 34.40
CA ARG A 472 -3.16 -38.84 33.99
C ARG A 472 -3.36 -37.87 32.81
N GLY A 473 -2.29 -37.31 32.26
CA GLY A 473 -2.33 -36.35 31.15
C GLY A 473 -2.75 -34.94 31.53
N VAL A 474 -2.89 -34.64 32.83
CA VAL A 474 -3.28 -33.34 33.37
C VAL A 474 -2.04 -32.46 33.48
N ARG A 475 -2.17 -31.21 33.03
CA ARG A 475 -1.14 -30.18 33.18
C ARG A 475 -1.58 -29.17 34.21
N GLU A 476 -0.63 -28.71 35.00
CA GLU A 476 -0.87 -27.74 36.07
C GLU A 476 -0.13 -26.43 35.76
N TRP A 477 -0.71 -25.33 36.22
CA TRP A 477 -0.11 -24.00 36.11
C TRP A 477 0.83 -23.77 37.30
N ASN A 478 2.13 -23.80 37.06
CA ASN A 478 3.18 -23.49 38.04
C ASN A 478 3.64 -22.03 37.89
N VAL A 479 2.79 -21.10 38.33
CA VAL A 479 3.10 -19.66 38.39
C VAL A 479 3.79 -19.36 39.71
N THR A 480 5.01 -18.83 39.66
CA THR A 480 5.78 -18.47 40.86
C THR A 480 5.73 -16.96 41.13
N PHE A 481 5.64 -16.60 42.41
CA PHE A 481 5.55 -15.21 42.88
C PHE A 481 6.70 -14.88 43.83
N VAL A 482 7.07 -13.60 43.90
CA VAL A 482 8.23 -13.09 44.67
C VAL A 482 7.95 -13.08 46.18
N ARG A 483 6.68 -13.13 46.58
CA ARG A 483 6.21 -13.15 47.96
C ARG A 483 4.92 -13.95 48.07
N ASP A 484 4.59 -14.29 49.31
CA ASP A 484 3.26 -14.79 49.66
C ASP A 484 2.20 -13.67 49.58
N PHE A 485 0.94 -14.08 49.44
CA PHE A 485 -0.21 -13.20 49.37
C PHE A 485 -0.81 -12.99 50.76
N ASN A 486 -1.30 -11.77 51.02
CA ASN A 486 -2.06 -11.50 52.24
C ASN A 486 -3.47 -12.07 52.12
N ASP A 487 -4.17 -12.25 53.24
CA ASP A 487 -5.54 -12.82 53.27
C ASP A 487 -6.52 -12.11 52.32
N TRP A 488 -6.43 -10.77 52.22
CA TRP A 488 -7.28 -9.97 51.32
C TRP A 488 -6.92 -10.09 49.83
N GLU A 489 -5.78 -10.69 49.47
CA GLU A 489 -5.36 -10.95 48.08
C GLU A 489 -5.70 -12.37 47.61
N VAL A 490 -6.09 -13.27 48.53
CA VAL A 490 -6.38 -14.69 48.22
C VAL A 490 -7.53 -14.83 47.24
N ASP A 491 -8.59 -14.04 47.38
CA ASP A 491 -9.74 -14.07 46.48
C ASP A 491 -9.35 -13.73 45.03
N LEU A 492 -8.43 -12.76 44.86
CA LEU A 492 -7.90 -12.37 43.55
C LEU A 492 -7.07 -13.51 42.91
N VAL A 493 -6.29 -14.22 43.73
CA VAL A 493 -5.50 -15.39 43.29
C VAL A 493 -6.43 -16.53 42.87
N ALA A 494 -7.49 -16.79 43.64
CA ALA A 494 -8.49 -17.80 43.32
C ALA A 494 -9.22 -17.46 42.01
N GLU A 495 -9.64 -16.20 41.81
CA GLU A 495 -10.23 -15.73 40.55
C GLU A 495 -9.28 -15.93 39.37
N PHE A 496 -8.00 -15.61 39.54
CA PHE A 496 -6.99 -15.80 38.52
C PHE A 496 -6.81 -17.26 38.09
N PHE A 497 -6.65 -18.18 39.04
CA PHE A 497 -6.53 -19.60 38.69
C PHE A 497 -7.84 -20.14 38.11
N HIS A 498 -9.01 -19.74 38.63
CA HIS A 498 -10.29 -20.11 38.03
C HIS A 498 -10.38 -19.64 36.56
N PHE A 499 -9.94 -18.40 36.29
CA PHE A 499 -9.87 -17.85 34.94
C PHE A 499 -8.94 -18.66 34.03
N LEU A 500 -7.75 -19.05 34.50
CA LEU A 500 -6.83 -19.89 33.73
C LEU A 500 -7.42 -21.27 33.42
N HIS A 501 -8.03 -21.93 34.41
CA HIS A 501 -8.64 -23.25 34.22
C HIS A 501 -9.85 -23.21 33.28
N SER A 502 -10.58 -22.10 33.23
CA SER A 502 -11.69 -21.93 32.27
C SER A 502 -11.22 -21.85 30.81
N HIS A 503 -9.96 -21.49 30.56
CA HIS A 503 -9.38 -21.42 29.23
C HIS A 503 -8.59 -22.69 28.91
N LYS A 504 -9.22 -23.63 28.18
CA LYS A 504 -8.58 -24.88 27.77
C LYS A 504 -7.38 -24.62 26.83
N VAL A 505 -6.18 -24.98 27.26
CA VAL A 505 -5.00 -25.12 26.39
C VAL A 505 -5.04 -26.52 25.74
N PRO A 506 -4.81 -26.68 24.43
CA PRO A 506 -4.89 -27.97 23.75
C PRO A 506 -3.97 -29.05 24.36
N THR A 507 -4.50 -30.27 24.49
CA THR A 507 -3.81 -31.44 25.07
C THR A 507 -2.78 -32.06 24.10
N ALA A 508 -1.90 -32.90 24.67
CA ALA A 508 -0.64 -33.49 24.19
C ALA A 508 -0.38 -33.58 22.65
N ASP A 509 -1.32 -34.02 21.82
CA ASP A 509 -1.09 -34.16 20.36
C ASP A 509 -0.81 -32.81 19.67
N THR A 510 -1.30 -31.70 20.23
CA THR A 510 -1.07 -30.35 19.70
C THR A 510 0.26 -29.75 20.19
N THR A 511 0.93 -30.37 21.17
CA THR A 511 2.20 -29.83 21.70
C THR A 511 3.41 -30.08 20.81
N LEU A 512 3.24 -30.86 19.74
CA LEU A 512 4.17 -30.87 18.61
C LEU A 512 3.91 -29.72 17.62
N ALA A 513 2.69 -29.19 17.57
CA ALA A 513 2.35 -28.11 16.66
C ALA A 513 3.03 -26.79 17.11
N PRO A 514 3.60 -26.01 16.18
CA PRO A 514 4.19 -24.72 16.51
C PRO A 514 3.11 -23.76 17.02
N ASP A 515 3.50 -22.85 17.91
CA ASP A 515 2.65 -21.73 18.31
C ASP A 515 2.15 -20.97 17.07
N GLY A 516 0.90 -20.51 17.12
CA GLY A 516 0.22 -19.90 15.99
C GLY A 516 -0.40 -18.54 16.29
N LEU A 517 -0.87 -17.89 15.23
CA LEU A 517 -1.67 -16.67 15.30
C LEU A 517 -3.08 -16.94 14.76
N ARG A 518 -4.06 -16.26 15.34
CA ARG A 518 -5.45 -16.24 14.88
C ARG A 518 -5.88 -14.81 14.63
N TRP A 519 -6.47 -14.58 13.46
CA TRP A 519 -7.03 -13.29 13.08
C TRP A 519 -8.47 -13.15 13.62
N LYS A 520 -8.68 -12.26 14.59
CA LYS A 520 -9.94 -12.13 15.33
C LYS A 520 -11.17 -11.81 14.46
N ILE A 521 -10.96 -11.09 13.36
CA ILE A 521 -12.06 -10.55 12.54
C ILE A 521 -12.72 -11.64 11.68
N CYS A 522 -11.94 -12.63 11.24
CA CYS A 522 -12.43 -13.67 10.35
C CYS A 522 -12.73 -14.95 11.14
N LYS A 523 -13.84 -15.62 10.82
CA LYS A 523 -14.24 -16.88 11.48
C LYS A 523 -13.26 -18.02 11.25
N ASP A 524 -12.58 -18.03 10.11
CA ASP A 524 -11.53 -19.01 9.77
C ASP A 524 -10.20 -18.72 10.47
N GLY A 525 -10.09 -17.59 11.19
CA GLY A 525 -8.86 -17.16 11.84
C GLY A 525 -7.75 -16.72 10.88
N VAL A 526 -8.03 -16.59 9.57
CA VAL A 526 -7.02 -16.27 8.56
C VAL A 526 -7.01 -14.77 8.27
N PHE A 527 -5.81 -14.20 8.26
CA PHE A 527 -5.62 -12.79 7.90
C PHE A 527 -6.01 -12.54 6.44
N THR A 528 -6.83 -11.53 6.23
CA THR A 528 -7.09 -10.98 4.90
C THR A 528 -6.94 -9.45 4.94
N SER A 529 -6.25 -8.87 3.95
CA SER A 529 -6.15 -7.41 3.86
C SER A 529 -7.52 -6.73 3.75
N ARG A 530 -8.54 -7.43 3.25
CA ARG A 530 -9.93 -6.95 3.20
C ARG A 530 -10.55 -6.80 4.59
N SER A 531 -10.41 -7.80 5.45
CA SER A 531 -10.92 -7.73 6.82
C SER A 531 -10.15 -6.70 7.65
N PHE A 532 -8.83 -6.61 7.48
CA PHE A 532 -8.03 -5.59 8.15
C PHE A 532 -8.39 -4.18 7.69
N TYR A 533 -8.56 -3.96 6.38
CA TYR A 533 -9.10 -2.70 5.85
C TYR A 533 -10.44 -2.34 6.50
N SER A 534 -11.34 -3.32 6.63
CA SER A 534 -12.67 -3.11 7.23
C SER A 534 -12.58 -2.72 8.71
N ALA A 535 -11.64 -3.29 9.48
CA ALA A 535 -11.39 -2.86 10.86
C ALA A 535 -10.78 -1.45 10.95
N LEU A 536 -9.83 -1.11 10.07
CA LEU A 536 -9.18 0.20 10.05
C LEU A 536 -10.17 1.34 9.73
N ILE A 537 -11.15 1.09 8.87
CA ILE A 537 -12.15 2.10 8.49
C ILE A 537 -13.34 2.16 9.44
N ASN A 538 -13.45 1.24 10.42
CA ASN A 538 -14.66 1.04 11.20
C ASN A 538 -14.93 2.23 12.14
N ARG A 539 -15.50 3.30 11.58
CA ARG A 539 -16.10 4.41 12.32
C ARG A 539 -17.50 3.98 12.72
N ARG A 540 -17.79 4.05 14.02
CA ARG A 540 -19.09 3.65 14.59
C ARG A 540 -20.25 4.37 13.88
N GLY A 541 -21.26 3.59 13.47
CA GLY A 541 -22.68 3.92 13.62
C GLY A 541 -23.29 5.07 12.81
N VAL A 542 -22.81 5.40 11.61
CA VAL A 542 -23.60 6.29 10.74
C VAL A 542 -24.72 5.47 10.09
N SER A 543 -25.95 5.65 10.58
CA SER A 543 -27.13 5.14 9.90
C SER A 543 -27.32 5.91 8.60
N PHE A 544 -27.36 5.21 7.47
CA PHE A 544 -27.63 5.81 6.16
C PHE A 544 -28.65 4.97 5.39
N PRO A 545 -29.61 5.58 4.66
CA PRO A 545 -30.71 4.84 4.01
C PRO A 545 -30.26 4.17 2.70
N TRP A 546 -29.11 3.49 2.72
CA TRP A 546 -28.45 2.94 1.53
C TRP A 546 -29.30 1.96 0.73
N LYS A 547 -30.21 1.23 1.40
CA LYS A 547 -31.11 0.26 0.76
C LYS A 547 -32.10 0.98 -0.16
N SER A 548 -32.68 2.09 0.31
CA SER A 548 -33.62 2.93 -0.46
C SER A 548 -32.98 3.56 -1.70
N ILE A 549 -31.66 3.71 -1.71
CA ILE A 549 -30.92 4.38 -2.80
C ILE A 549 -30.34 3.37 -3.78
N TRP A 550 -29.68 2.32 -3.27
CA TRP A 550 -28.87 1.40 -4.08
C TRP A 550 -29.52 0.05 -4.36
N ARG A 551 -30.51 -0.40 -3.55
CA ARG A 551 -31.24 -1.66 -3.83
C ARG A 551 -32.46 -1.43 -4.72
N VAL A 552 -32.97 -0.20 -4.77
CA VAL A 552 -34.06 0.18 -5.66
C VAL A 552 -33.57 0.15 -7.10
N LYS A 553 -34.38 -0.39 -8.01
CA LYS A 553 -34.06 -0.58 -9.42
C LYS A 553 -34.20 0.72 -10.24
N ALA A 554 -33.78 1.85 -9.68
CA ALA A 554 -33.75 3.11 -10.41
C ALA A 554 -32.54 3.17 -11.36
N PRO A 555 -32.58 3.98 -12.44
CA PRO A 555 -31.42 4.19 -13.29
C PRO A 555 -30.19 4.66 -12.47
N PRO A 556 -28.97 4.15 -12.74
CA PRO A 556 -27.78 4.46 -11.92
C PRO A 556 -27.47 5.95 -11.75
N ARG A 557 -27.79 6.77 -12.76
CA ARG A 557 -27.65 8.23 -12.70
C ARG A 557 -28.57 8.86 -11.64
N VAL A 558 -29.77 8.32 -11.49
CA VAL A 558 -30.77 8.76 -10.52
C VAL A 558 -30.38 8.28 -9.12
N ALA A 559 -29.93 7.03 -8.98
CA ALA A 559 -29.39 6.54 -7.71
C ALA A 559 -28.22 7.39 -7.19
N PHE A 560 -27.31 7.79 -8.08
CA PHE A 560 -26.22 8.71 -7.73
C PHE A 560 -26.74 10.10 -7.33
N PHE A 561 -27.75 10.62 -8.04
CA PHE A 561 -28.41 11.87 -7.69
C PHE A 561 -29.04 11.80 -6.30
N ILE A 562 -29.87 10.81 -6.02
CA ILE A 562 -30.53 10.62 -4.72
C ILE A 562 -29.51 10.41 -3.60
N TRP A 563 -28.41 9.70 -3.86
CA TRP A 563 -27.29 9.62 -2.91
C TRP A 563 -26.73 11.01 -2.57
N THR A 564 -26.61 11.91 -3.55
CA THR A 564 -26.16 13.30 -3.34
C THR A 564 -27.21 14.12 -2.58
N VAL A 565 -28.50 13.90 -2.87
CA VAL A 565 -29.63 14.51 -2.15
C VAL A 565 -29.65 14.08 -0.69
N ALA A 566 -29.44 12.80 -0.39
CA ALA A 566 -29.40 12.28 0.98
C ALA A 566 -28.26 12.91 1.81
N TRP A 567 -27.19 13.36 1.17
CA TRP A 567 -26.15 14.15 1.84
C TRP A 567 -26.46 15.64 1.96
N GLY A 568 -27.54 16.12 1.32
CA GLY A 568 -27.88 17.54 1.24
C GLY A 568 -26.81 18.34 0.48
N ARG A 569 -26.29 17.79 -0.64
CA ARG A 569 -25.15 18.38 -1.38
C ARG A 569 -25.44 18.67 -2.85
N ILE A 570 -26.70 18.68 -3.26
CA ILE A 570 -27.08 19.12 -4.62
C ILE A 570 -26.94 20.64 -4.75
N LEU A 571 -26.87 21.15 -5.98
CA LEU A 571 -26.58 22.57 -6.26
C LEU A 571 -27.84 23.46 -6.17
N THR A 572 -28.47 23.46 -5.01
CA THR A 572 -29.52 24.42 -4.63
C THR A 572 -28.92 25.79 -4.28
N CYS A 573 -29.73 26.85 -4.31
CA CYS A 573 -29.25 28.21 -4.01
C CYS A 573 -28.56 28.30 -2.65
N ASP A 574 -29.12 27.72 -1.60
CA ASP A 574 -28.51 27.68 -0.25
C ASP A 574 -27.10 27.05 -0.26
N ASN A 575 -26.93 25.92 -0.95
CA ASN A 575 -25.66 25.21 -1.08
C ASN A 575 -24.65 25.97 -1.94
N LEU A 576 -25.10 26.75 -2.92
CA LEU A 576 -24.25 27.65 -3.71
C LEU A 576 -23.82 28.87 -2.86
N MET A 577 -24.73 29.44 -2.09
CA MET A 577 -24.42 30.54 -1.17
C MET A 577 -23.41 30.14 -0.10
N GLN A 578 -23.53 28.93 0.47
CA GLN A 578 -22.52 28.37 1.38
C GLN A 578 -21.14 28.20 0.74
N ARG A 579 -21.06 28.20 -0.61
CA ARG A 579 -19.82 28.13 -1.38
C ARG A 579 -19.31 29.52 -1.83
N GLY A 580 -19.93 30.60 -1.34
CA GLY A 580 -19.49 31.98 -1.58
C GLY A 580 -20.16 32.68 -2.75
N TYR A 581 -21.19 32.09 -3.37
CA TYR A 581 -21.96 32.80 -4.41
C TYR A 581 -22.95 33.78 -3.79
N THR A 582 -23.00 34.99 -4.34
CA THR A 582 -24.04 35.96 -4.03
C THR A 582 -25.15 35.82 -5.06
N MET A 583 -26.31 35.34 -4.64
CA MET A 583 -27.48 35.18 -5.51
C MET A 583 -28.78 35.31 -4.72
N VAL A 584 -29.89 35.56 -5.42
CA VAL A 584 -31.23 35.57 -4.81
C VAL A 584 -31.61 34.14 -4.49
N GLY A 585 -31.86 33.85 -3.21
CA GLY A 585 -32.10 32.51 -2.72
C GLY A 585 -33.50 31.95 -3.00
N TRP A 586 -34.31 32.56 -3.87
CA TRP A 586 -35.71 32.15 -4.08
C TRP A 586 -35.83 30.85 -4.90
N CYS A 587 -36.78 30.01 -4.51
CA CYS A 587 -37.11 28.79 -5.23
C CYS A 587 -37.80 29.11 -6.56
N CYS A 588 -37.17 28.78 -7.69
CA CYS A 588 -37.71 29.05 -9.03
C CYS A 588 -39.02 28.29 -9.35
N MET A 589 -39.32 27.25 -8.56
CA MET A 589 -40.53 26.44 -8.71
C MET A 589 -41.77 27.15 -8.15
N CYS A 590 -41.76 27.51 -6.85
CA CYS A 590 -42.89 28.13 -6.15
C CYS A 590 -42.83 29.66 -6.10
N ARG A 591 -41.64 30.25 -6.23
CA ARG A 591 -41.36 31.69 -6.09
C ARG A 591 -41.81 32.31 -4.75
N CYS A 592 -42.04 31.50 -3.72
CA CYS A 592 -42.55 31.94 -2.41
C CYS A 592 -41.51 31.83 -1.29
N ASP A 593 -40.68 30.79 -1.31
CA ASP A 593 -39.71 30.48 -0.24
C ASP A 593 -38.27 30.38 -0.79
N GLY A 594 -37.31 30.23 0.12
CA GLY A 594 -35.92 29.97 -0.21
C GLY A 594 -35.67 28.57 -0.79
N GLU A 595 -34.81 28.45 -1.81
CA GLU A 595 -34.41 27.17 -2.40
C GLU A 595 -33.40 26.44 -1.50
N THR A 596 -33.92 25.53 -0.69
CA THR A 596 -33.16 24.49 0.03
C THR A 596 -33.44 23.11 -0.56
N VAL A 597 -32.62 22.10 -0.24
CA VAL A 597 -32.84 20.72 -0.72
C VAL A 597 -34.19 20.19 -0.26
N GLU A 598 -34.50 20.38 1.02
CA GLU A 598 -35.73 19.95 1.66
C GLU A 598 -36.94 20.70 1.10
N HIS A 599 -36.85 22.03 0.95
CA HIS A 599 -37.91 22.81 0.33
C HIS A 599 -38.15 22.34 -1.11
N LEU A 600 -37.11 22.35 -1.95
CA LEU A 600 -37.25 22.03 -3.38
C LEU A 600 -37.90 20.66 -3.62
N LEU A 601 -37.50 19.63 -2.86
CA LEU A 601 -37.88 18.25 -3.15
C LEU A 601 -39.09 17.75 -2.34
N LEU A 602 -39.36 18.32 -1.16
CA LEU A 602 -40.44 17.87 -0.27
C LEU A 602 -41.52 18.93 -0.09
N HIS A 603 -41.15 20.15 0.28
CA HIS A 603 -42.10 21.14 0.81
C HIS A 603 -42.54 22.22 -0.18
N CYS A 604 -41.91 22.32 -1.35
CA CYS A 604 -42.29 23.23 -2.41
C CYS A 604 -43.68 22.90 -2.93
N SER A 605 -44.53 23.91 -3.12
CA SER A 605 -45.91 23.72 -3.59
C SER A 605 -46.01 22.91 -4.89
N ALA A 606 -45.05 23.08 -5.81
CA ALA A 606 -44.97 22.28 -7.02
C ALA A 606 -44.63 20.80 -6.76
N ALA A 607 -43.69 20.53 -5.84
CA ALA A 607 -43.33 19.16 -5.44
C ALA A 607 -44.46 18.50 -4.63
N GLN A 608 -45.10 19.24 -3.72
CA GLN A 608 -46.23 18.77 -2.93
C GLN A 608 -47.40 18.31 -3.80
N ARG A 609 -47.69 18.97 -4.92
CA ARG A 609 -48.71 18.49 -5.87
C ARG A 609 -48.42 17.07 -6.38
N LEU A 610 -47.15 16.77 -6.71
CA LEU A 610 -46.75 15.43 -7.14
C LEU A 610 -46.84 14.41 -5.99
N TRP A 611 -46.41 14.79 -4.78
CA TRP A 611 -46.52 13.94 -3.60
C TRP A 611 -47.98 13.63 -3.26
N ASN A 612 -48.85 14.65 -3.27
CA ASN A 612 -50.27 14.51 -3.01
C ASN A 612 -50.96 13.62 -4.04
N PHE A 613 -50.57 13.71 -5.32
CA PHE A 613 -51.02 12.78 -6.35
C PHE A 613 -50.64 11.35 -5.99
N VAL A 614 -49.39 11.07 -5.62
CA VAL A 614 -48.96 9.74 -5.19
C VAL A 614 -49.78 9.25 -3.99
N PHE A 615 -49.97 10.08 -2.97
CA PHE A 615 -50.72 9.74 -1.77
C PHE A 615 -52.18 9.42 -2.08
N ALA A 616 -52.82 10.21 -2.95
CA ALA A 616 -54.17 9.97 -3.42
C ALA A 616 -54.26 8.67 -4.25
N SER A 617 -53.30 8.42 -5.14
CA SER A 617 -53.30 7.24 -6.01
C SER A 617 -53.15 5.94 -5.24
N PHE A 618 -52.27 5.90 -4.25
CA PHE A 618 -52.04 4.73 -3.39
C PHE A 618 -52.98 4.69 -2.16
N ARG A 619 -53.85 5.69 -1.98
CA ARG A 619 -54.76 5.84 -0.82
C ARG A 619 -54.03 5.80 0.54
N VAL A 620 -52.89 6.47 0.62
CA VAL A 620 -52.07 6.55 1.84
C VAL A 620 -52.15 7.95 2.43
N HIS A 621 -52.36 8.05 3.74
CA HIS A 621 -52.12 9.29 4.48
C HIS A 621 -50.65 9.32 4.92
N TRP A 622 -49.88 10.25 4.35
CA TRP A 622 -48.46 10.37 4.65
C TRP A 622 -48.10 11.79 5.10
N VAL A 623 -47.30 11.90 6.15
CA VAL A 623 -46.74 13.17 6.60
C VAL A 623 -45.31 13.26 6.09
N LEU A 624 -45.04 14.26 5.23
CA LEU A 624 -43.69 14.49 4.72
C LEU A 624 -42.77 14.93 5.87
N PRO A 625 -41.67 14.20 6.14
CA PRO A 625 -40.73 14.58 7.20
C PRO A 625 -39.93 15.80 6.79
N ARG A 626 -39.27 16.43 7.77
CA ARG A 626 -38.48 17.65 7.54
C ARG A 626 -37.26 17.43 6.64
N LYS A 627 -36.67 16.24 6.63
CA LYS A 627 -35.46 15.94 5.85
C LYS A 627 -35.70 14.82 4.85
N VAL A 628 -35.01 14.91 3.71
CA VAL A 628 -35.05 13.88 2.67
C VAL A 628 -34.53 12.53 3.17
N VAL A 629 -33.50 12.54 4.02
CA VAL A 629 -32.94 11.31 4.61
C VAL A 629 -33.98 10.55 5.43
N ASP A 630 -34.78 11.27 6.23
CA ASP A 630 -35.81 10.68 7.08
C ASP A 630 -36.94 10.08 6.23
N LEU A 631 -37.29 10.75 5.12
CA LEU A 631 -38.21 10.20 4.13
C LEU A 631 -37.68 8.88 3.56
N LEU A 632 -36.41 8.85 3.12
CA LEU A 632 -35.80 7.66 2.54
C LEU A 632 -35.71 6.48 3.54
N PHE A 633 -35.55 6.77 4.84
CA PHE A 633 -35.62 5.75 5.89
C PHE A 633 -37.03 5.21 6.07
N GLY A 634 -38.02 6.09 6.22
CA GLY A 634 -39.42 5.70 6.47
C GLY A 634 -40.09 5.05 5.25
N TRP A 635 -39.69 5.43 4.04
CA TRP A 635 -40.37 5.00 2.81
C TRP A 635 -40.06 3.56 2.39
N TYR A 636 -38.79 3.14 2.58
CA TYR A 636 -38.28 1.91 1.97
C TYR A 636 -38.98 0.66 2.53
N ASN A 637 -39.62 -0.11 1.64
CA ASN A 637 -40.39 -1.31 1.96
C ASN A 637 -41.53 -1.09 2.97
N TRP A 638 -42.15 0.11 2.96
CA TRP A 638 -43.32 0.38 3.81
C TRP A 638 -44.44 -0.66 3.65
N PHE A 639 -44.79 -1.02 2.41
CA PHE A 639 -45.76 -2.08 2.08
C PHE A 639 -45.21 -3.52 2.19
N GLY A 640 -44.12 -3.74 2.93
CA GLY A 640 -43.45 -5.04 3.02
C GLY A 640 -42.56 -5.37 1.81
N LYS A 641 -41.98 -6.57 1.80
CA LYS A 641 -40.95 -6.98 0.80
C LYS A 641 -41.51 -7.41 -0.56
N ASN A 642 -42.77 -7.87 -0.61
CA ASN A 642 -43.32 -8.53 -1.81
C ASN A 642 -44.11 -7.57 -2.73
N HIS A 643 -44.60 -6.44 -2.21
CA HIS A 643 -45.50 -5.53 -2.94
C HIS A 643 -44.98 -4.09 -3.12
N SER A 644 -43.71 -3.83 -2.79
CA SER A 644 -43.18 -2.46 -2.71
C SER A 644 -42.27 -2.04 -3.87
N HIS A 645 -42.19 -2.80 -4.97
CA HIS A 645 -41.24 -2.48 -6.06
C HIS A 645 -41.51 -1.12 -6.72
N ILE A 646 -42.75 -0.86 -7.16
CA ILE A 646 -43.15 0.43 -7.74
C ILE A 646 -43.10 1.51 -6.65
N TRP A 647 -43.63 1.22 -5.46
CA TRP A 647 -43.60 2.15 -4.32
C TRP A 647 -42.19 2.67 -4.03
N ASN A 648 -41.20 1.79 -3.97
CA ASN A 648 -39.81 2.16 -3.68
C ASN A 648 -39.16 2.99 -4.80
N LEU A 649 -39.66 2.94 -6.04
CA LEU A 649 -39.17 3.77 -7.15
C LEU A 649 -39.66 5.21 -7.07
N ILE A 650 -40.83 5.45 -6.44
CA ILE A 650 -41.52 6.73 -6.48
C ILE A 650 -40.64 7.90 -5.99
N PRO A 651 -40.00 7.86 -4.80
CA PRO A 651 -39.21 9.00 -4.32
C PRO A 651 -38.08 9.35 -5.27
N MET A 652 -37.42 8.33 -5.83
CA MET A 652 -36.31 8.53 -6.76
C MET A 652 -36.78 9.14 -8.07
N CYS A 653 -37.93 8.71 -8.58
CA CYS A 653 -38.51 9.22 -9.82
C CYS A 653 -39.02 10.65 -9.66
N LEU A 654 -39.80 10.90 -8.61
CA LEU A 654 -40.40 12.20 -8.32
C LEU A 654 -39.32 13.27 -8.09
N MET A 655 -38.36 13.01 -7.20
CA MET A 655 -37.28 13.97 -6.92
C MET A 655 -36.41 14.23 -8.15
N TRP A 656 -36.22 13.23 -9.01
CA TRP A 656 -35.50 13.41 -10.28
C TRP A 656 -36.28 14.27 -11.27
N THR A 657 -37.60 14.08 -11.36
CA THR A 657 -38.48 14.90 -12.19
C THR A 657 -38.48 16.35 -11.74
N VAL A 658 -38.63 16.60 -10.42
CA VAL A 658 -38.53 17.95 -9.84
C VAL A 658 -37.16 18.57 -10.12
N TRP A 659 -36.07 17.82 -9.96
CA TRP A 659 -34.73 18.32 -10.23
C TRP A 659 -34.50 18.67 -11.71
N ARG A 660 -35.06 17.87 -12.63
CA ARG A 660 -34.99 18.17 -14.07
C ARG A 660 -35.76 19.43 -14.40
N GLU A 661 -37.00 19.54 -13.94
CA GLU A 661 -37.84 20.73 -14.14
C GLU A 661 -37.17 21.99 -13.60
N ARG A 662 -36.62 21.92 -12.38
CA ARG A 662 -35.85 23.04 -11.79
C ARG A 662 -34.70 23.46 -12.70
N ASN A 663 -33.94 22.51 -13.24
CA ASN A 663 -32.80 22.84 -14.11
C ASN A 663 -33.26 23.41 -15.46
N LEU A 664 -34.36 22.93 -16.04
CA LEU A 664 -34.93 23.51 -17.26
C LEU A 664 -35.31 24.98 -17.04
N ARG A 665 -35.96 25.30 -15.91
CA ARG A 665 -36.33 26.68 -15.56
C ARG A 665 -35.13 27.60 -15.37
N ILE A 666 -34.06 27.08 -14.76
CA ILE A 666 -32.89 27.90 -14.43
C ILE A 666 -31.95 28.10 -15.64
N PHE A 667 -31.74 27.06 -16.44
CA PHE A 667 -30.70 27.07 -17.49
C PHE A 667 -31.25 27.25 -18.90
N GLU A 668 -32.51 26.88 -19.12
CA GLU A 668 -33.14 26.91 -20.45
C GLU A 668 -34.35 27.85 -20.51
N ASP A 669 -34.68 28.52 -19.39
CA ASP A 669 -35.86 29.39 -19.20
C ASP A 669 -37.18 28.73 -19.66
N MET A 670 -37.23 27.40 -19.56
CA MET A 670 -38.41 26.61 -19.91
C MET A 670 -39.13 26.14 -18.65
N SER A 671 -40.44 26.36 -18.58
CA SER A 671 -41.29 25.87 -17.47
C SER A 671 -42.44 25.01 -17.98
N SER A 672 -42.55 23.80 -17.44
CA SER A 672 -43.70 22.93 -17.67
C SER A 672 -44.90 23.39 -16.85
N SER A 673 -46.11 23.22 -17.40
CA SER A 673 -47.34 23.34 -16.61
C SER A 673 -47.39 22.24 -15.53
N PRO A 674 -48.18 22.41 -14.45
CA PRO A 674 -48.34 21.39 -13.43
C PRO A 674 -48.78 20.02 -13.99
N ASP A 675 -49.66 20.00 -14.99
CA ASP A 675 -50.16 18.78 -15.62
C ASP A 675 -49.08 18.11 -16.50
N GLN A 676 -48.28 18.90 -17.21
CA GLN A 676 -47.12 18.40 -17.96
C GLN A 676 -46.08 17.80 -17.02
N LEU A 677 -45.82 18.44 -15.87
CA LEU A 677 -44.89 17.94 -14.86
C LEU A 677 -45.37 16.61 -14.27
N LEU A 678 -46.67 16.49 -13.99
CA LEU A 678 -47.30 15.25 -13.53
C LEU A 678 -47.19 14.15 -14.61
N GLY A 679 -47.55 14.46 -15.86
CA GLY A 679 -47.42 13.54 -16.99
C GLY A 679 -45.98 13.04 -17.17
N ASN A 680 -45.00 13.93 -17.07
CA ASN A 680 -43.58 13.58 -17.15
C ASN A 680 -43.15 12.62 -16.03
N PHE A 681 -43.65 12.82 -14.81
CA PHE A 681 -43.41 11.93 -13.67
C PHE A 681 -44.02 10.54 -13.90
N VAL A 682 -45.30 10.47 -14.24
CA VAL A 682 -46.02 9.19 -14.43
C VAL A 682 -45.41 8.38 -15.58
N THR A 683 -45.13 9.04 -16.72
CA THR A 683 -44.47 8.39 -17.87
C THR A 683 -43.08 7.87 -17.49
N SER A 684 -42.26 8.66 -16.80
CA SER A 684 -40.93 8.21 -16.36
C SER A 684 -41.00 7.02 -15.42
N LEU A 685 -41.97 7.01 -14.50
CA LEU A 685 -42.15 5.92 -13.55
C LEU A 685 -42.68 4.66 -14.23
N PHE A 686 -43.57 4.81 -15.22
CA PHE A 686 -44.02 3.71 -16.09
C PHE A 686 -42.84 3.07 -16.83
N ASP A 687 -42.03 3.88 -17.52
CA ASP A 687 -40.87 3.39 -18.28
C ASP A 687 -39.90 2.61 -17.39
N TRP A 688 -39.62 3.12 -16.19
CA TRP A 688 -38.72 2.45 -15.24
C TRP A 688 -39.32 1.16 -14.71
N SER A 689 -40.62 1.17 -14.38
CA SER A 689 -41.33 0.00 -13.87
C SER A 689 -41.40 -1.10 -14.93
N ARG A 690 -41.73 -0.75 -16.17
CA ARG A 690 -41.79 -1.66 -17.32
C ARG A 690 -40.43 -2.26 -17.65
N SER A 691 -39.37 -1.44 -17.64
CA SER A 691 -37.99 -1.90 -17.91
C SER A 691 -37.52 -2.99 -16.94
N TRP A 692 -38.03 -3.01 -15.72
CA TRP A 692 -37.70 -4.01 -14.70
C TRP A 692 -38.77 -5.09 -14.51
N GLY A 693 -39.83 -5.08 -15.33
CA GLY A 693 -40.92 -6.05 -15.25
C GLY A 693 -41.80 -5.91 -13.99
N PHE A 694 -41.87 -4.72 -13.40
CA PHE A 694 -42.73 -4.46 -12.23
C PHE A 694 -44.19 -4.20 -12.59
N THR A 695 -44.47 -3.95 -13.86
CA THR A 695 -45.83 -3.80 -14.40
C THR A 695 -45.92 -4.55 -15.73
N THR A 696 -47.10 -5.13 -15.98
CA THR A 696 -47.51 -5.72 -17.25
C THR A 696 -48.36 -4.77 -18.09
N ASP A 697 -48.68 -3.59 -17.55
CA ASP A 697 -49.55 -2.60 -18.18
C ASP A 697 -48.93 -2.12 -19.50
N THR A 698 -49.77 -1.96 -20.53
CA THR A 698 -49.29 -1.64 -21.88
C THR A 698 -49.24 -0.15 -22.13
N THR A 699 -50.09 0.62 -21.45
CA THR A 699 -50.21 2.07 -21.56
C THR A 699 -49.96 2.78 -20.23
N VAL A 700 -49.57 4.06 -20.29
CA VAL A 700 -49.36 4.91 -19.10
C VAL A 700 -50.66 5.12 -18.33
N THR A 701 -51.80 5.18 -19.02
CA THR A 701 -53.13 5.36 -18.43
C THR A 701 -53.58 4.12 -17.64
N GLU A 702 -53.38 2.92 -18.18
CA GLU A 702 -53.62 1.66 -17.46
C GLU A 702 -52.76 1.56 -16.21
N PHE A 703 -51.49 1.93 -16.33
CA PHE A 703 -50.56 1.93 -15.21
C PHE A 703 -50.92 2.92 -14.10
N ALA A 704 -51.35 4.14 -14.45
CA ALA A 704 -51.83 5.10 -13.46
C ALA A 704 -53.10 4.59 -12.76
N ALA A 705 -54.00 3.94 -13.50
CA ALA A 705 -55.23 3.37 -12.95
C ALA A 705 -54.98 2.15 -12.04
N SER A 706 -53.94 1.35 -12.32
CA SER A 706 -53.63 0.13 -11.56
C SER A 706 -53.18 0.41 -10.12
N TRP A 707 -52.73 1.63 -9.82
CA TRP A 707 -52.37 2.03 -8.45
C TRP A 707 -53.59 2.17 -7.53
N HIS A 708 -54.75 2.52 -8.10
CA HIS A 708 -55.99 2.62 -7.33
C HIS A 708 -56.54 1.24 -6.92
N SER A 709 -56.28 0.19 -7.71
CA SER A 709 -56.74 -1.18 -7.42
C SER A 709 -55.77 -1.99 -6.56
N ALA A 710 -54.48 -1.66 -6.55
CA ALA A 710 -53.43 -2.37 -5.81
C ALA A 710 -53.54 -2.28 -4.26
N SER A 711 -54.43 -1.43 -3.74
CA SER A 711 -54.57 -1.16 -2.29
C SER A 711 -55.47 -2.17 -1.53
N PHE A 712 -56.11 -3.13 -2.21
CA PHE A 712 -57.08 -4.05 -1.57
C PHE A 712 -56.48 -5.18 -0.70
N GLN A 713 -55.18 -5.21 -0.43
CA GLN A 713 -54.57 -6.23 0.45
C GLN A 713 -53.88 -5.69 1.72
N VAL A 714 -54.02 -4.40 2.05
CA VAL A 714 -53.30 -3.80 3.20
C VAL A 714 -54.18 -3.67 4.47
N ASN A 715 -55.49 -3.88 4.40
CA ASN A 715 -56.40 -3.75 5.56
C ASN A 715 -56.48 -5.00 6.47
N SER A 716 -55.45 -5.87 6.48
CA SER A 716 -55.43 -7.04 7.37
C SER A 716 -54.07 -7.30 8.03
N MET A 717 -53.36 -6.25 8.48
CA MET A 717 -52.23 -6.36 9.40
C MET A 717 -52.22 -5.23 10.42
#